data_AF-A0A4S8ZAV4-F1
#
_entry.id   AF-A0A4S8ZAV4-F1
#
_cell.length_a   1.000
_cell.length_b   1.000
_cell.length_c   1.000
_cell.angle_alpha   90.00
_cell.angle_beta   90.00
_cell.angle_gamma   90.00
#
_symmetry.space_group_name_H-M   'P 1'
#
loop_
_entity.id
_entity.type
_entity.pdbx_description
1 polymer ?
#
loop_
_entity_poly.entity_id
_entity_poly.type
_entity_poly.pdbx_seq_one_letter_code
_entity_poly.pdbx_strand_id
1 'polypeptide(L)'
;MPPSSMAASSMRSQQASLLRLRRVVQQRPPYPSTRHYATDISHNDHPSPASSANLRRSSLSVPAESRFNEIGVQQISSHIYPQIFAGKAPPAPEDLVHLSKDHLRRHDLLGKNTDSSAPVAFDMPEIQGKTLDEHFYKLAMDSAEPYLSLAKKYSTANPPPRPRKWARRSGWTKYNQDGSNEPVEAPDEEMLTFDVEVLWHQSSYAVMACAVSDKSWYAWLSPWLLGESESDRHLIPLGDPKKPRIVVGHNIGYDRARVAEEYELDQSRNNFIDTMSLHVAVNGMCSRQRPTWNMHRKNRETRDKIANSDAAADLAVLLQSQGDVDEEEELWVGRSSVNSLRDVAQFHCGITIDKAKREWFSELDRQGVCDKLDELLDYCAADVDITHRVYKKVFPAFMETCPHPVSFAALRHLSTEILPVNRTWDSYIANAEATYRKLSDAVEERLHDLAHKALAMKDEPEKYENDPWLSQLDWSGQEIRMVKGKKKGDPPRPAARQKMPGMPKWYKDLFVKNDAPIGLTVRTRVSPLLLRLAWDGRPLIWSDKNGWTYRVPHSEASKYTSRGLQPCDMSEEENLELRDDNIHVYFRLPHKDGPQARCANPLAKGYLQFFENGILSSEYTYAKEALQMNASCSYWISARDRIMSQMVVYQGEENKNDQVGFILPRIIPMGTITRRAVENTWLTASNAKKNRVGSELKAMVRAPPGYCFVGADVDSQELWIAGLVGDASFQIHGGNAIGFMNLEGSKAQGTDMHSRTASILGISRNDAKVFNYGRIYGAGLRFASTLLRQFNPTISDADADSTADKLYKNTKGQKTTRKVLRERPFWRGGTESFVFNKLEDFAEQERPRTPVLGAGITEALMRRFISKGGFMTSRINWAIQSSGVDYLHLLIVSMEYLSRRYNINARLSITVHDEIRYLVKEEDKYRAVMALQVANVWTRAMFSQQMGIHDLPQSCAYFSAVDVDTVLRKEVDMDCVTPSHTTPIPAGESLDILQLLAKGDQAYLDPNIVPKDPPQPQRFDYKDREPVMTSLQRAEAPAYLRAQTTGDDAELRQIIKEMRFPASASSSNSSSSPSSNSKPKPASKTTRSKKKGDKGQDPYMQNPSLLMVEDEDVPFSRFSDRPATFADWRDVSTYTASAPAVKQKNGPNGSNAEVGKNSNWYPGLVRKIPSAVGKAA
;
A
#
# COMPACT_ATOMS: atom_id res chain seq x y z
N MET A 1 -26.10 39.23 44.47
CA MET A 1 -25.66 40.64 44.61
C MET A 1 -24.17 40.64 44.95
N PRO A 2 -23.38 41.61 44.46
CA PRO A 2 -22.52 41.38 43.28
C PRO A 2 -21.11 42.03 43.44
N PRO A 3 -20.31 42.31 42.37
CA PRO A 3 -20.26 41.82 40.97
C PRO A 3 -18.90 41.13 40.64
N SER A 4 -18.65 40.41 39.52
CA SER A 4 -19.13 40.35 38.12
C SER A 4 -18.44 41.28 37.11
N SER A 5 -17.61 40.74 36.19
CA SER A 5 -17.74 40.98 34.72
C SER A 5 -16.70 40.25 33.83
N MET A 6 -17.20 39.45 32.88
CA MET A 6 -16.76 39.22 31.48
C MET A 6 -15.27 39.30 31.07
N ALA A 7 -14.80 38.24 30.40
CA ALA A 7 -13.82 38.31 29.31
C ALA A 7 -14.18 37.30 28.20
N ALA A 8 -14.07 37.69 26.93
CA ALA A 8 -14.64 36.98 25.79
C ALA A 8 -13.77 35.84 25.25
N SER A 9 -14.40 34.85 24.62
CA SER A 9 -13.70 33.80 23.87
C SER A 9 -13.13 34.34 22.57
N SER A 10 -11.83 34.17 22.37
CA SER A 10 -11.17 34.34 21.07
C SER A 10 -10.39 33.06 20.75
N MET A 11 -10.97 32.21 19.91
CA MET A 11 -10.20 31.20 19.20
C MET A 11 -9.24 31.93 18.24
N ARG A 12 -7.94 31.86 18.49
CA ARG A 12 -6.92 32.31 17.54
C ARG A 12 -6.28 31.12 16.83
N SER A 13 -6.29 31.25 15.51
CA SER A 13 -5.74 30.34 14.51
C SER A 13 -4.26 30.02 14.72
N GLN A 14 -3.89 28.79 14.38
CA GLN A 14 -2.49 28.42 14.13
C GLN A 14 -2.06 28.99 12.77
N GLN A 15 -1.17 29.99 12.75
CA GLN A 15 -0.20 30.18 11.67
C GLN A 15 0.97 31.09 12.08
N ALA A 16 2.08 30.92 11.36
CA ALA A 16 3.44 31.38 11.61
C ALA A 16 3.65 32.88 11.94
N SER A 17 4.80 33.19 12.56
CA SER A 17 5.54 34.40 12.20
C SER A 17 7.05 34.28 12.45
N LEU A 18 7.82 34.53 11.39
CA LEU A 18 9.14 35.16 11.49
C LEU A 18 8.94 36.63 11.88
N LEU A 19 9.63 37.12 12.93
CA LEU A 19 10.44 38.36 12.93
C LEU A 19 10.70 38.96 14.34
N ARG A 20 11.93 39.47 14.49
CA ARG A 20 12.37 40.57 15.37
C ARG A 20 12.23 40.40 16.89
N LEU A 21 13.33 39.90 17.47
CA LEU A 21 13.72 40.16 18.87
C LEU A 21 13.76 41.67 19.17
N ARG A 22 12.96 42.13 20.13
CA ARG A 22 13.07 43.47 20.73
C ARG A 22 13.88 43.37 22.02
N ARG A 23 15.17 43.72 21.99
CA ARG A 23 16.04 43.70 23.19
C ARG A 23 15.57 44.74 24.21
N VAL A 24 15.44 44.32 25.47
CA VAL A 24 15.47 45.23 26.62
C VAL A 24 16.92 45.61 26.88
N VAL A 25 17.20 46.91 27.00
CA VAL A 25 18.54 47.45 27.26
C VAL A 25 18.65 47.79 28.75
N GLN A 26 19.65 47.24 29.43
CA GLN A 26 20.26 47.88 30.60
C GLN A 26 21.65 48.42 30.23
N GLN A 27 21.97 49.58 30.76
CA GLN A 27 23.03 50.47 30.28
C GLN A 27 24.35 50.24 31.01
N ARG A 28 25.48 50.27 30.28
CA ARG A 28 26.72 50.93 30.72
C ARG A 28 27.43 51.61 29.52
N PRO A 29 28.22 52.69 29.73
CA PRO A 29 28.57 53.67 28.67
C PRO A 29 30.09 53.61 28.30
N PRO A 30 30.72 54.61 27.64
CA PRO A 30 30.95 54.57 26.18
C PRO A 30 32.42 54.88 25.76
N TYR A 31 32.61 55.33 24.51
CA TYR A 31 33.81 55.90 23.83
C TYR A 31 34.66 54.94 22.95
N PRO A 32 35.25 55.41 21.83
CA PRO A 32 34.52 56.10 20.74
C PRO A 32 34.87 55.62 19.31
N SER A 33 34.07 56.12 18.37
CA SER A 33 34.09 56.00 16.91
C SER A 33 35.43 56.01 16.16
N THR A 34 35.49 55.25 15.05
CA THR A 34 35.42 55.84 13.69
C THR A 34 34.82 54.88 12.66
N ARG A 35 34.09 55.44 11.68
CA ARG A 35 33.62 54.73 10.47
C ARG A 35 34.66 54.87 9.37
N HIS A 36 34.82 53.84 8.53
CA HIS A 36 35.12 54.05 7.11
C HIS A 36 34.27 53.10 6.24
N TYR A 37 33.67 53.68 5.20
CA TYR A 37 33.14 52.95 4.04
C TYR A 37 34.26 52.83 3.00
N ALA A 38 34.32 51.72 2.28
CA ALA A 38 34.91 51.58 0.95
C ALA A 38 34.24 50.34 0.29
N THR A 39 33.38 50.45 -0.72
CA THR A 39 33.57 50.83 -2.14
C THR A 39 34.45 49.87 -2.94
N ASP A 40 33.88 49.34 -4.03
CA ASP A 40 34.56 48.53 -5.03
C ASP A 40 35.81 49.21 -5.60
N ILE A 41 36.89 48.43 -5.76
CA ILE A 41 37.92 48.68 -6.76
C ILE A 41 38.27 47.35 -7.43
N SER A 42 38.11 47.31 -8.75
CA SER A 42 38.61 46.25 -9.61
C SER A 42 40.13 46.30 -9.72
N HIS A 43 40.80 45.16 -9.57
CA HIS A 43 42.14 44.97 -10.14
C HIS A 43 42.30 43.57 -10.72
N ASN A 44 42.79 43.52 -11.97
CA ASN A 44 43.31 42.30 -12.58
C ASN A 44 44.56 41.85 -11.81
N ASP A 45 44.61 40.58 -11.42
CA ASP A 45 45.87 39.85 -11.24
C ASP A 45 45.67 38.40 -11.71
N HIS A 46 46.60 37.91 -12.53
CA HIS A 46 46.62 36.52 -12.98
C HIS A 46 47.11 35.61 -11.85
N PRO A 47 46.35 34.60 -11.41
CA PRO A 47 46.84 33.65 -10.42
C PRO A 47 47.85 32.68 -11.07
N SER A 48 49.07 32.68 -10.55
CA SER A 48 50.09 31.67 -10.86
C SER A 48 49.74 30.33 -10.19
N PRO A 49 49.92 29.17 -10.83
CA PRO A 49 49.39 27.89 -10.33
C PRO A 49 50.32 27.22 -9.31
N ALA A 50 50.52 27.82 -8.13
CA ALA A 50 51.43 27.27 -7.11
C ALA A 50 51.17 27.68 -5.64
N SER A 51 49.92 27.81 -5.17
CA SER A 51 49.63 27.91 -3.71
C SER A 51 48.15 27.72 -3.36
N SER A 52 47.62 26.50 -3.47
CA SER A 52 46.21 26.18 -3.14
C SER A 52 46.07 24.95 -2.24
N ALA A 53 46.76 24.95 -1.09
CA ALA A 53 46.53 23.98 -0.02
C ALA A 53 45.81 24.67 1.17
N ASN A 54 44.58 24.22 1.46
CA ASN A 54 43.81 24.51 2.68
C ASN A 54 43.28 25.95 2.89
N LEU A 55 42.57 26.51 1.91
CA LEU A 55 41.47 27.44 2.19
C LEU A 55 40.18 26.62 2.40
N ARG A 56 39.62 26.64 3.63
CA ARG A 56 38.34 25.99 3.95
C ARG A 56 37.19 26.66 3.19
N ARG A 57 36.32 25.89 2.54
CA ARG A 57 35.15 26.46 1.84
C ARG A 57 34.08 26.80 2.87
N SER A 58 33.72 28.08 2.96
CA SER A 58 32.64 28.58 3.82
C SER A 58 31.23 28.28 3.29
N SER A 59 31.11 27.97 2.00
CA SER A 59 29.88 27.53 1.35
C SER A 59 30.23 26.73 0.08
N LEU A 60 29.33 25.84 -0.33
CA LEU A 60 29.38 25.12 -1.61
C LEU A 60 28.54 25.80 -2.71
N SER A 61 27.85 26.90 -2.38
CA SER A 61 27.02 27.65 -3.34
C SER A 61 27.89 28.38 -4.37
N VAL A 62 27.54 28.22 -5.65
CA VAL A 62 28.20 28.86 -6.81
C VAL A 62 27.26 29.94 -7.39
N PRO A 63 27.77 31.10 -7.86
CA PRO A 63 26.93 32.09 -8.55
C PRO A 63 26.29 31.52 -9.82
N ALA A 64 24.97 31.69 -9.99
CA ALA A 64 24.25 31.26 -11.18
C ALA A 64 23.01 32.13 -11.44
N GLU A 65 22.44 31.98 -12.64
CA GLU A 65 21.25 32.70 -13.08
C GLU A 65 19.99 31.81 -13.00
N SER A 66 18.86 32.43 -12.65
CA SER A 66 17.55 31.76 -12.68
C SER A 66 17.07 31.56 -14.13
N ARG A 67 16.67 30.33 -14.45
CA ARG A 67 16.06 29.97 -15.74
C ARG A 67 14.55 29.83 -15.57
N PHE A 68 13.79 30.25 -16.57
CA PHE A 68 12.33 30.13 -16.60
C PHE A 68 11.89 29.57 -17.94
N ASN A 69 10.81 28.80 -17.95
CA ASN A 69 10.18 28.34 -19.19
C ASN A 69 9.19 29.38 -19.75
N GLU A 70 8.61 29.08 -20.91
CA GLU A 70 7.74 29.98 -21.68
C GLU A 70 6.44 30.37 -20.96
N ILE A 71 6.08 29.68 -19.88
CA ILE A 71 4.90 29.95 -19.03
C ILE A 71 5.25 30.51 -17.64
N GLY A 72 6.54 30.71 -17.34
CA GLY A 72 7.02 31.38 -16.11
C GLY A 72 7.40 30.46 -14.95
N VAL A 73 7.43 29.14 -15.13
CA VAL A 73 7.86 28.19 -14.07
C VAL A 73 9.38 28.20 -13.94
N GLN A 74 9.90 28.33 -12.72
CA GLN A 74 11.34 28.37 -12.46
C GLN A 74 11.99 27.00 -12.67
N GLN A 75 12.95 26.92 -13.60
CA GLN A 75 13.76 25.73 -13.87
C GLN A 75 15.06 25.75 -13.06
N ILE A 76 15.77 24.61 -13.02
CA ILE A 76 17.13 24.50 -12.52
C ILE A 76 18.07 25.56 -13.13
N SER A 77 18.99 26.06 -12.31
CA SER A 77 19.87 27.18 -12.64
C SER A 77 20.78 26.95 -13.84
N SER A 78 21.35 28.04 -14.38
CA SER A 78 22.28 27.98 -15.51
C SER A 78 23.53 27.13 -15.28
N HIS A 79 23.95 26.95 -14.03
CA HIS A 79 25.09 26.08 -13.66
C HIS A 79 24.71 24.60 -13.57
N ILE A 80 23.51 24.29 -13.05
CA ILE A 80 23.04 22.92 -12.82
C ILE A 80 22.53 22.26 -14.12
N TYR A 81 21.88 23.02 -15.00
CA TYR A 81 21.34 22.50 -16.26
C TYR A 81 22.35 21.71 -17.13
N PRO A 82 23.54 22.25 -17.50
CA PRO A 82 24.49 21.54 -18.36
C PRO A 82 25.13 20.31 -17.69
N GLN A 83 25.14 20.24 -16.35
CA GLN A 83 25.63 19.08 -15.60
C GLN A 83 24.66 17.88 -15.65
N ILE A 84 23.36 18.14 -15.91
CA ILE A 84 22.31 17.11 -16.01
C ILE A 84 22.00 16.77 -17.47
N PHE A 85 21.83 17.81 -18.29
CA PHE A 85 21.41 17.70 -19.68
C PHE A 85 22.57 18.09 -20.59
N ALA A 86 23.37 17.08 -20.95
CA ALA A 86 24.62 17.23 -21.73
C ALA A 86 24.43 17.83 -23.15
N GLY A 87 23.18 17.96 -23.63
CA GLY A 87 22.85 18.65 -24.87
C GLY A 87 21.69 19.62 -24.66
N LYS A 88 21.75 20.79 -25.32
CA LYS A 88 20.62 21.72 -25.39
C LYS A 88 19.46 21.03 -26.12
N ALA A 89 18.34 20.89 -25.43
CA ALA A 89 17.12 20.36 -26.03
C ALA A 89 16.49 21.36 -27.03
N PRO A 90 15.71 20.87 -28.01
CA PRO A 90 14.83 21.76 -28.77
C PRO A 90 13.81 22.41 -27.80
N PRO A 91 13.42 23.68 -28.03
CA PRO A 91 12.35 24.31 -27.27
C PRO A 91 11.02 23.60 -27.51
N ALA A 92 10.08 23.74 -26.57
CA ALA A 92 8.74 23.19 -26.72
C ALA A 92 8.04 23.79 -27.95
N PRO A 93 7.31 22.99 -28.76
CA PRO A 93 6.64 23.49 -29.95
C PRO A 93 5.70 24.66 -29.64
N GLU A 94 5.80 25.74 -30.41
CA GLU A 94 5.10 27.00 -30.14
C GLU A 94 3.56 26.82 -30.05
N ASP A 95 2.99 25.98 -30.92
CA ASP A 95 1.58 25.57 -30.85
C ASP A 95 1.20 24.97 -29.49
N LEU A 96 2.03 24.07 -28.93
CA LEU A 96 1.77 23.43 -27.63
C LEU A 96 1.89 24.43 -26.48
N VAL A 97 2.87 25.35 -26.55
CA VAL A 97 3.02 26.45 -25.59
C VAL A 97 1.80 27.38 -25.63
N HIS A 98 1.26 27.68 -26.82
CA HIS A 98 0.03 28.45 -26.96
C HIS A 98 -1.19 27.74 -26.35
N LEU A 99 -1.33 26.42 -26.57
CA LEU A 99 -2.42 25.62 -25.98
C LEU A 99 -2.32 25.51 -24.46
N SER A 100 -1.12 25.36 -23.91
CA SER A 100 -0.89 25.41 -22.46
C SER A 100 -1.28 26.77 -21.89
N LYS A 101 -0.84 27.89 -22.49
CA LYS A 101 -1.20 29.25 -22.06
C LYS A 101 -2.70 29.49 -22.10
N ASP A 102 -3.41 28.99 -23.10
CA ASP A 102 -4.87 29.04 -23.17
C ASP A 102 -5.53 28.21 -22.05
N HIS A 103 -5.13 26.95 -21.88
CA HIS A 103 -5.63 26.09 -20.81
C HIS A 103 -5.44 26.70 -19.41
N LEU A 104 -4.25 27.22 -19.10
CA LEU A 104 -3.94 27.87 -17.82
C LEU A 104 -4.70 29.19 -17.60
N ARG A 105 -5.05 29.92 -18.68
CA ARG A 105 -5.95 31.09 -18.60
C ARG A 105 -7.39 30.70 -18.29
N ARG A 106 -7.92 29.68 -18.98
CA ARG A 106 -9.29 29.17 -18.77
C ARG A 106 -9.52 28.68 -17.34
N HIS A 107 -8.47 28.23 -16.65
CA HIS A 107 -8.52 27.81 -15.25
C HIS A 107 -8.00 28.84 -14.23
N ASP A 108 -7.75 30.10 -14.65
CA ASP A 108 -7.40 31.19 -13.74
C ASP A 108 -6.10 30.91 -12.95
N LEU A 109 -5.09 30.36 -13.64
CA LEU A 109 -3.76 30.04 -13.10
C LEU A 109 -2.64 30.89 -13.72
N LEU A 110 -2.69 31.17 -15.02
CA LEU A 110 -1.59 31.89 -15.71
C LEU A 110 -1.40 33.30 -15.13
N GLY A 111 -0.16 33.63 -14.75
CA GLY A 111 0.19 34.95 -14.19
C GLY A 111 -0.21 35.14 -12.73
N LYS A 112 -0.77 34.11 -12.07
CA LYS A 112 -0.94 34.11 -10.62
C LYS A 112 0.24 33.40 -9.97
N ASN A 113 1.07 34.23 -9.35
CA ASN A 113 2.31 33.92 -8.65
C ASN A 113 3.57 33.74 -9.52
N THR A 114 4.65 34.32 -9.01
CA THR A 114 6.06 34.15 -9.42
C THR A 114 6.91 34.36 -8.16
N ASP A 115 6.76 33.47 -7.17
CA ASP A 115 7.61 33.49 -5.97
C ASP A 115 9.02 32.99 -6.36
N SER A 116 9.79 33.85 -7.03
CA SER A 116 11.09 33.49 -7.59
C SER A 116 12.09 33.23 -6.47
N SER A 117 12.29 31.96 -6.15
CA SER A 117 13.36 31.52 -5.25
C SER A 117 14.74 31.87 -5.83
N ALA A 118 15.73 32.08 -4.97
CA ALA A 118 17.11 32.29 -5.43
C ALA A 118 17.58 31.06 -6.21
N PRO A 119 18.36 31.22 -7.30
CA PRO A 119 18.86 30.08 -8.07
C PRO A 119 19.81 29.24 -7.21
N VAL A 120 19.57 27.94 -7.16
CA VAL A 120 20.44 26.98 -6.47
C VAL A 120 21.51 26.49 -7.44
N ALA A 121 22.78 26.59 -7.07
CA ALA A 121 23.90 26.13 -7.88
C ALA A 121 25.06 25.65 -7.02
N PHE A 122 25.64 24.52 -7.43
CA PHE A 122 26.82 23.88 -6.87
C PHE A 122 27.37 22.87 -7.89
N ASP A 123 28.54 22.29 -7.63
CA ASP A 123 29.13 21.28 -8.49
C ASP A 123 28.62 19.89 -8.10
N MET A 124 27.94 19.21 -9.04
CA MET A 124 27.43 17.85 -8.87
C MET A 124 28.43 16.80 -9.37
N PRO A 125 28.33 15.54 -8.88
CA PRO A 125 29.05 14.42 -9.45
C PRO A 125 28.73 14.20 -10.93
N GLU A 126 29.72 13.73 -11.70
CA GLU A 126 29.59 13.51 -13.15
C GLU A 126 28.60 12.39 -13.50
N ILE A 127 27.73 12.66 -14.48
CA ILE A 127 26.81 11.67 -15.04
C ILE A 127 27.56 10.65 -15.89
N GLN A 128 27.22 9.38 -15.67
CA GLN A 128 27.89 8.22 -16.28
C GLN A 128 27.22 7.82 -17.60
N GLY A 129 27.12 8.75 -18.57
CA GLY A 129 26.50 8.51 -19.87
C GLY A 129 26.11 9.78 -20.61
N LYS A 130 25.58 9.65 -21.84
CA LYS A 130 25.02 10.74 -22.65
C LYS A 130 23.57 11.06 -22.28
N THR A 131 22.85 10.08 -21.76
CA THR A 131 21.45 10.19 -21.32
C THR A 131 21.30 9.72 -19.88
N LEU A 132 20.19 10.07 -19.23
CA LEU A 132 19.90 9.62 -17.88
C LEU A 132 19.48 8.13 -17.86
N ASP A 133 18.91 7.61 -18.95
CA ASP A 133 18.64 6.17 -19.09
C ASP A 133 19.96 5.38 -19.17
N GLU A 134 20.94 5.85 -19.96
CA GLU A 134 22.29 5.27 -20.00
C GLU A 134 22.96 5.31 -18.62
N HIS A 135 22.89 6.46 -17.94
CA HIS A 135 23.45 6.63 -16.60
C HIS A 135 22.87 5.63 -15.60
N PHE A 136 21.55 5.58 -15.46
CA PHE A 136 20.89 4.67 -14.53
C PHE A 136 21.01 3.20 -14.92
N TYR A 137 21.09 2.89 -16.21
CA TYR A 137 21.40 1.54 -16.68
C TYR A 137 22.80 1.12 -16.22
N LYS A 138 23.82 1.95 -16.46
CA LYS A 138 25.22 1.66 -16.08
C LYS A 138 25.40 1.57 -14.57
N LEU A 139 24.80 2.49 -13.79
CA LEU A 139 24.83 2.41 -12.32
C LEU A 139 24.18 1.11 -11.80
N ALA A 140 23.02 0.73 -12.37
CA ALA A 140 22.34 -0.47 -11.94
C ALA A 140 23.03 -1.76 -12.37
N MET A 141 23.71 -1.79 -13.51
CA MET A 141 24.52 -2.95 -13.91
C MET A 141 25.72 -3.14 -12.97
N ASP A 142 26.37 -2.05 -12.54
CA ASP A 142 27.47 -2.08 -11.56
C ASP A 142 27.01 -2.53 -10.16
N SER A 143 25.79 -2.19 -9.76
CA SER A 143 25.12 -2.67 -8.53
C SER A 143 24.66 -4.14 -8.62
N ALA A 144 24.18 -4.54 -9.80
CA ALA A 144 23.54 -5.83 -10.02
C ALA A 144 24.53 -6.97 -10.26
N GLU A 145 25.69 -6.72 -10.86
CA GLU A 145 26.72 -7.74 -11.08
C GLU A 145 27.64 -7.90 -9.84
N PRO A 146 28.10 -9.13 -9.50
CA PRO A 146 27.93 -10.38 -10.22
C PRO A 146 26.57 -11.09 -9.98
N TYR A 147 25.72 -10.57 -9.09
CA TYR A 147 24.50 -11.25 -8.64
C TYR A 147 23.51 -11.55 -9.78
N LEU A 148 23.41 -10.67 -10.78
CA LEU A 148 22.54 -10.85 -11.93
C LEU A 148 23.03 -11.98 -12.84
N SER A 149 24.34 -12.10 -13.08
CA SER A 149 24.93 -13.24 -13.76
C SER A 149 24.74 -14.54 -12.98
N LEU A 150 24.96 -14.53 -11.66
CA LEU A 150 24.71 -15.68 -10.79
C LEU A 150 23.23 -16.11 -10.84
N ALA A 151 22.30 -15.16 -10.75
CA ALA A 151 20.86 -15.43 -10.78
C ALA A 151 20.43 -16.05 -12.12
N LYS A 152 20.89 -15.48 -13.25
CA LYS A 152 20.67 -16.06 -14.58
C LYS A 152 21.22 -17.49 -14.68
N LYS A 153 22.47 -17.72 -14.23
CA LYS A 153 23.10 -19.05 -14.21
C LYS A 153 22.27 -20.04 -13.39
N TYR A 154 21.91 -19.68 -12.15
CA TYR A 154 21.17 -20.56 -11.26
C TYR A 154 19.75 -20.89 -11.76
N SER A 155 19.10 -19.95 -12.46
CA SER A 155 17.78 -20.17 -13.10
C SER A 155 17.78 -21.26 -14.19
N THR A 156 18.95 -21.61 -14.73
CA THR A 156 19.11 -22.71 -15.70
C THR A 156 19.68 -23.99 -15.06
N ALA A 157 20.51 -23.85 -14.01
CA ALA A 157 21.10 -24.96 -13.25
C ALA A 157 20.06 -25.92 -12.64
N ASN A 158 20.40 -27.21 -12.56
CA ASN A 158 19.60 -28.23 -11.87
C ASN A 158 20.30 -28.62 -10.55
N PRO A 159 19.55 -28.86 -9.47
CA PRO A 159 20.12 -29.31 -8.21
C PRO A 159 20.58 -30.78 -8.34
N PRO A 160 21.59 -31.21 -7.56
CA PRO A 160 21.96 -32.62 -7.46
C PRO A 160 20.81 -33.48 -6.89
N PRO A 161 20.83 -34.81 -7.07
CA PRO A 161 19.86 -35.71 -6.46
C PRO A 161 19.80 -35.54 -4.93
N ARG A 162 18.59 -35.57 -4.36
CA ARG A 162 18.39 -35.45 -2.90
C ARG A 162 19.11 -36.59 -2.14
N PRO A 163 19.69 -36.32 -0.96
CA PRO A 163 20.25 -37.36 -0.10
C PRO A 163 19.21 -38.44 0.24
N ARG A 164 19.64 -39.69 0.37
CA ARG A 164 18.78 -40.82 0.79
C ARG A 164 18.79 -41.10 2.29
N LYS A 165 19.72 -40.47 3.01
CA LYS A 165 19.94 -40.58 4.45
C LYS A 165 20.48 -39.26 4.96
N TRP A 166 19.95 -38.80 6.08
CA TRP A 166 20.41 -37.59 6.76
C TRP A 166 21.37 -37.96 7.90
N ALA A 167 22.39 -37.14 8.11
CA ALA A 167 23.29 -37.26 9.24
C ALA A 167 22.73 -36.45 10.41
N ARG A 168 22.61 -37.08 11.59
CA ARG A 168 22.17 -36.43 12.82
C ARG A 168 23.39 -35.84 13.53
N ARG A 169 23.70 -34.56 13.24
CA ARG A 169 24.76 -33.76 13.89
C ARG A 169 24.39 -32.28 13.91
N SER A 170 24.87 -31.55 14.90
CA SER A 170 24.69 -30.11 14.99
C SER A 170 25.50 -29.34 13.94
N GLY A 171 25.07 -28.12 13.63
CA GLY A 171 25.70 -27.28 12.61
C GLY A 171 25.40 -27.75 11.19
N TRP A 172 26.17 -27.28 10.22
CA TRP A 172 25.99 -27.63 8.82
C TRP A 172 26.62 -28.99 8.47
N THR A 173 25.83 -29.82 7.80
CA THR A 173 26.31 -31.01 7.08
C THR A 173 26.17 -30.78 5.59
N LYS A 174 27.27 -30.97 4.86
CA LYS A 174 27.31 -31.02 3.40
C LYS A 174 27.13 -32.45 2.91
N TYR A 175 26.34 -32.64 1.86
CA TYR A 175 26.08 -33.91 1.20
C TYR A 175 26.56 -33.83 -0.25
N ASN A 176 27.48 -34.72 -0.59
CA ASN A 176 28.13 -34.78 -1.90
C ASN A 176 27.37 -35.75 -2.84
N GLN A 177 27.62 -35.63 -4.15
CA GLN A 177 26.93 -36.41 -5.18
C GLN A 177 27.23 -37.91 -5.14
N ASP A 178 28.35 -38.31 -4.53
CA ASP A 178 28.74 -39.70 -4.26
C ASP A 178 28.01 -40.32 -3.06
N GLY A 179 27.21 -39.53 -2.33
CA GLY A 179 26.51 -39.94 -1.12
C GLY A 179 27.36 -39.82 0.16
N SER A 180 28.60 -39.32 0.08
CA SER A 180 29.37 -38.94 1.26
C SER A 180 28.79 -37.69 1.93
N ASN A 181 29.05 -37.53 3.23
CA ASN A 181 28.70 -36.32 3.96
C ASN A 181 29.85 -35.88 4.87
N GLU A 182 30.03 -34.57 4.98
CA GLU A 182 31.08 -33.94 5.77
C GLU A 182 30.51 -32.78 6.61
N PRO A 183 31.00 -32.55 7.83
CA PRO A 183 30.64 -31.36 8.60
C PRO A 183 31.34 -30.15 8.00
N VAL A 184 30.64 -29.02 7.92
CA VAL A 184 31.21 -27.74 7.45
C VAL A 184 30.78 -26.62 8.39
N GLU A 185 31.54 -25.53 8.45
CA GLU A 185 31.15 -24.36 9.25
C GLU A 185 30.01 -23.57 8.58
N ALA A 186 30.05 -23.46 7.25
CA ALA A 186 29.02 -22.85 6.42
C ALA A 186 29.08 -23.35 4.96
N PRO A 187 28.03 -23.17 4.14
CA PRO A 187 28.05 -23.50 2.71
C PRO A 187 28.97 -22.55 1.91
N ASP A 188 29.89 -23.10 1.11
CA ASP A 188 30.85 -22.28 0.34
C ASP A 188 30.28 -21.76 -1.01
N GLU A 189 29.20 -22.34 -1.54
CA GLU A 189 28.70 -21.95 -2.87
C GLU A 189 28.10 -20.55 -2.96
N GLU A 190 28.24 -19.95 -4.15
CA GLU A 190 27.77 -18.61 -4.51
C GLU A 190 26.27 -18.56 -4.86
N MET A 191 25.63 -19.71 -5.02
CA MET A 191 24.24 -19.84 -5.44
C MET A 191 23.55 -20.90 -4.59
N LEU A 192 22.60 -20.49 -3.75
CA LEU A 192 21.85 -21.36 -2.85
C LEU A 192 20.35 -21.10 -2.96
N THR A 193 19.54 -22.15 -2.88
CA THR A 193 18.14 -22.04 -2.39
C THR A 193 18.15 -22.46 -0.92
N PHE A 194 17.42 -21.74 -0.06
CA PHE A 194 17.49 -21.84 1.40
C PHE A 194 16.11 -21.69 2.04
N ASP A 195 15.84 -22.47 3.08
CA ASP A 195 14.59 -22.49 3.86
C ASP A 195 14.87 -22.85 5.34
N VAL A 196 14.13 -22.26 6.28
CA VAL A 196 14.36 -22.40 7.74
C VAL A 196 13.07 -22.71 8.49
N GLU A 197 13.06 -23.83 9.22
CA GLU A 197 11.95 -24.21 10.10
C GLU A 197 12.24 -23.92 11.58
N VAL A 198 11.20 -23.52 12.32
CA VAL A 198 11.28 -23.06 13.71
C VAL A 198 10.10 -23.58 14.55
N LEU A 199 10.35 -23.88 15.83
CA LEU A 199 9.30 -24.19 16.80
C LEU A 199 8.67 -22.90 17.35
N TRP A 200 7.92 -22.18 16.52
CA TRP A 200 7.46 -20.80 16.77
C TRP A 200 6.66 -20.57 18.06
N HIS A 201 6.03 -21.62 18.62
CA HIS A 201 5.36 -21.57 19.93
C HIS A 201 6.34 -21.53 21.12
N GLN A 202 7.58 -22.00 20.94
CA GLN A 202 8.62 -22.08 21.97
C GLN A 202 9.72 -21.04 21.73
N SER A 203 10.21 -20.93 20.49
CA SER A 203 11.29 -20.03 20.10
C SER A 203 11.10 -19.47 18.69
N SER A 204 11.63 -18.26 18.47
CA SER A 204 11.72 -17.66 17.13
C SER A 204 13.03 -17.99 16.39
N TYR A 205 14.01 -18.63 17.06
CA TYR A 205 15.30 -18.99 16.49
C TYR A 205 15.22 -20.27 15.64
N ALA A 206 16.27 -20.54 14.86
CA ALA A 206 16.31 -21.66 13.94
C ALA A 206 16.39 -23.01 14.69
N VAL A 207 15.58 -23.98 14.25
CA VAL A 207 15.61 -25.36 14.75
C VAL A 207 16.27 -26.28 13.73
N MET A 208 15.92 -26.14 12.46
CA MET A 208 16.58 -26.78 11.32
C MET A 208 16.52 -25.90 10.07
N ALA A 209 17.42 -26.11 9.14
CA ALA A 209 17.38 -25.47 7.83
C ALA A 209 17.93 -26.40 6.74
N CYS A 210 17.43 -26.24 5.51
CA CYS A 210 17.95 -26.95 4.34
C CYS A 210 18.43 -25.94 3.30
N ALA A 211 19.50 -26.29 2.58
CA ALA A 211 19.94 -25.55 1.40
C ALA A 211 20.40 -26.48 0.27
N VAL A 212 20.35 -25.98 -0.96
CA VAL A 212 20.87 -26.68 -2.15
C VAL A 212 21.60 -25.73 -3.09
N SER A 213 22.78 -26.14 -3.55
CA SER A 213 23.55 -25.43 -4.57
C SER A 213 23.41 -26.09 -5.95
N ASP A 214 24.15 -25.63 -6.95
CA ASP A 214 24.32 -26.34 -8.23
C ASP A 214 25.19 -27.62 -8.10
N LYS A 215 25.77 -27.89 -6.91
CA LYS A 215 26.75 -28.96 -6.68
C LYS A 215 26.36 -29.94 -5.57
N SER A 216 25.90 -29.43 -4.43
CA SER A 216 25.74 -30.17 -3.16
C SER A 216 24.45 -29.79 -2.43
N TRP A 217 23.98 -30.70 -1.58
CA TRP A 217 22.92 -30.46 -0.60
C TRP A 217 23.51 -30.12 0.77
N TYR A 218 22.77 -29.36 1.56
CA TYR A 218 23.16 -28.94 2.89
C TYR A 218 21.96 -29.06 3.85
N ALA A 219 22.21 -29.54 5.07
CA ALA A 219 21.25 -29.48 6.17
C ALA A 219 21.95 -28.92 7.42
N TRP A 220 21.27 -28.01 8.12
CA TRP A 220 21.71 -27.44 9.39
C TRP A 220 20.77 -27.89 10.50
N LEU A 221 21.33 -28.32 11.63
CA LEU A 221 20.56 -28.65 12.83
C LEU A 221 21.05 -27.82 14.03
N SER A 222 20.10 -27.25 14.77
CA SER A 222 20.39 -26.48 15.98
C SER A 222 20.97 -27.39 17.08
N PRO A 223 22.10 -27.03 17.73
CA PRO A 223 22.60 -27.77 18.90
C PRO A 223 21.56 -27.94 20.01
N TRP A 224 20.63 -26.98 20.13
CA TRP A 224 19.50 -27.04 21.06
C TRP A 224 18.51 -28.17 20.76
N LEU A 225 18.24 -28.44 19.48
CA LEU A 225 17.31 -29.50 19.05
C LEU A 225 17.84 -30.88 19.45
N LEU A 226 19.14 -31.10 19.31
CA LEU A 226 19.82 -32.34 19.66
C LEU A 226 20.13 -32.47 21.17
N GLY A 227 19.83 -31.44 21.96
CA GLY A 227 20.10 -31.41 23.41
C GLY A 227 21.56 -31.15 23.78
N GLU A 228 22.39 -30.72 22.84
CA GLU A 228 23.81 -30.41 23.04
C GLU A 228 24.02 -29.02 23.69
N SER A 229 23.02 -28.14 23.60
CA SER A 229 23.02 -26.79 24.17
C SER A 229 21.70 -26.50 24.89
N GLU A 230 21.78 -25.83 26.04
CA GLU A 230 20.60 -25.37 26.79
C GLU A 230 19.95 -24.12 26.18
N SER A 231 20.74 -23.29 25.48
CA SER A 231 20.26 -22.06 24.82
C SER A 231 19.55 -22.40 23.52
N ASP A 232 18.37 -21.83 23.29
CA ASP A 232 17.63 -21.94 22.04
C ASP A 232 18.12 -20.96 20.95
N ARG A 233 18.99 -20.01 21.32
CA ARG A 233 19.30 -18.80 20.54
C ARG A 233 20.39 -18.97 19.49
N HIS A 234 20.27 -19.99 18.65
CA HIS A 234 21.22 -20.24 17.56
C HIS A 234 20.79 -19.53 16.27
N LEU A 235 21.75 -18.85 15.63
CA LEU A 235 21.64 -18.31 14.28
C LEU A 235 22.44 -19.19 13.31
N ILE A 236 22.03 -19.17 12.04
CA ILE A 236 22.61 -19.99 10.98
C ILE A 236 23.70 -19.17 10.29
N PRO A 237 24.98 -19.61 10.30
CA PRO A 237 26.02 -18.96 9.51
C PRO A 237 25.86 -19.32 8.02
N LEU A 238 25.98 -18.35 7.14
CA LEU A 238 26.16 -18.56 5.69
C LEU A 238 27.61 -18.34 5.24
N GLY A 239 28.54 -18.02 6.13
CA GLY A 239 29.98 -17.95 5.84
C GLY A 239 30.44 -16.53 5.52
N ASP A 240 31.54 -16.36 4.77
CA ASP A 240 32.18 -15.04 4.59
C ASP A 240 31.19 -13.96 4.05
N PRO A 241 30.84 -12.93 4.84
CA PRO A 241 29.93 -11.88 4.41
C PRO A 241 30.52 -11.00 3.29
N LYS A 242 31.81 -11.09 2.98
CA LYS A 242 32.46 -10.33 1.89
C LYS A 242 32.38 -11.05 0.53
N LYS A 243 31.98 -12.33 0.51
CA LYS A 243 31.80 -13.14 -0.70
C LYS A 243 30.46 -12.82 -1.36
N PRO A 244 30.41 -12.39 -2.63
CA PRO A 244 29.14 -12.21 -3.35
C PRO A 244 28.39 -13.53 -3.50
N ARG A 245 27.17 -13.61 -2.96
CA ARG A 245 26.31 -14.79 -3.02
C ARG A 245 24.87 -14.42 -3.35
N ILE A 246 24.15 -15.28 -4.08
CA ILE A 246 22.68 -15.23 -4.15
C ILE A 246 22.06 -16.30 -3.23
N VAL A 247 21.02 -15.92 -2.51
CA VAL A 247 20.23 -16.79 -1.64
C VAL A 247 18.78 -16.69 -2.06
N VAL A 248 18.25 -17.74 -2.67
CA VAL A 248 16.87 -17.83 -3.15
C VAL A 248 16.00 -18.46 -2.07
N GLY A 249 14.80 -17.90 -1.83
CA GLY A 249 13.82 -18.51 -0.92
C GLY A 249 12.40 -18.13 -1.30
N HIS A 250 11.44 -18.55 -0.49
CA HIS A 250 10.03 -18.17 -0.64
C HIS A 250 9.55 -17.48 0.62
N ASN A 251 9.24 -16.17 0.53
CA ASN A 251 9.09 -15.29 1.69
C ASN A 251 10.41 -15.20 2.50
N ILE A 252 11.54 -15.12 1.78
CA ILE A 252 12.93 -15.17 2.32
C ILE A 252 13.22 -14.18 3.45
N GLY A 253 12.46 -13.09 3.59
CA GLY A 253 12.56 -12.18 4.73
C GLY A 253 12.27 -12.85 6.09
N TYR A 254 11.60 -14.00 6.09
CA TYR A 254 11.44 -14.85 7.27
C TYR A 254 12.73 -15.62 7.59
N ASP A 255 13.33 -16.27 6.60
CA ASP A 255 14.53 -17.10 6.74
C ASP A 255 15.77 -16.27 7.02
N ARG A 256 15.89 -15.11 6.33
CA ARG A 256 16.92 -14.10 6.55
C ARG A 256 17.03 -13.68 8.02
N ALA A 257 15.91 -13.58 8.74
CA ALA A 257 15.89 -13.25 10.16
C ALA A 257 16.51 -14.33 11.08
N ARG A 258 17.09 -15.40 10.52
CA ARG A 258 17.83 -16.43 11.24
C ARG A 258 19.28 -16.56 10.74
N VAL A 259 19.70 -15.78 9.75
CA VAL A 259 21.07 -15.75 9.23
C VAL A 259 21.93 -14.87 10.15
N ALA A 260 23.10 -15.37 10.54
CA ALA A 260 23.96 -14.71 11.53
C ALA A 260 24.56 -13.39 11.00
N GLU A 261 25.08 -13.40 9.77
CA GLU A 261 25.82 -12.29 9.15
C GLU A 261 24.96 -11.05 8.86
N GLU A 262 23.63 -11.19 8.92
CA GLU A 262 22.70 -10.08 8.64
C GLU A 262 22.53 -9.12 9.83
N TYR A 263 22.98 -9.54 11.02
CA TYR A 263 22.91 -8.81 12.29
C TYR A 263 24.14 -7.92 12.57
N GLU A 264 24.98 -7.69 11.56
CA GLU A 264 26.08 -6.72 11.60
C GLU A 264 25.66 -5.34 11.06
N LEU A 265 26.45 -4.30 11.30
CA LEU A 265 26.22 -2.95 10.73
C LEU A 265 26.69 -2.86 9.29
N ASP A 266 27.88 -3.35 8.98
CA ASP A 266 28.38 -3.44 7.61
C ASP A 266 27.47 -4.38 6.81
N GLN A 267 27.09 -3.97 5.59
CA GLN A 267 26.16 -4.74 4.76
C GLN A 267 26.86 -5.98 4.19
N SER A 268 26.30 -7.17 4.43
CA SER A 268 26.80 -8.40 3.81
C SER A 268 26.67 -8.33 2.27
N ARG A 269 27.50 -9.11 1.58
CA ARG A 269 27.41 -9.35 0.13
C ARG A 269 26.50 -10.55 -0.20
N ASN A 270 25.58 -10.93 0.70
CA ASN A 270 24.48 -11.84 0.36
C ASN A 270 23.36 -11.04 -0.33
N ASN A 271 22.81 -11.57 -1.43
CA ASN A 271 21.64 -11.03 -2.12
C ASN A 271 20.45 -12.01 -1.99
N PHE A 272 19.45 -11.63 -1.19
CA PHE A 272 18.27 -12.45 -0.93
C PHE A 272 17.19 -12.21 -2.00
N ILE A 273 16.93 -13.24 -2.80
CA ILE A 273 15.97 -13.23 -3.90
C ILE A 273 14.69 -13.95 -3.47
N ASP A 274 13.62 -13.18 -3.28
CA ASP A 274 12.32 -13.70 -2.84
C ASP A 274 11.44 -14.14 -4.02
N THR A 275 11.24 -15.45 -4.16
CA THR A 275 10.32 -16.01 -5.19
C THR A 275 8.87 -15.55 -5.02
N MET A 276 8.43 -15.19 -3.81
CA MET A 276 7.09 -14.66 -3.55
C MET A 276 6.94 -13.26 -4.16
N SER A 277 7.90 -12.35 -3.92
CA SER A 277 7.96 -11.02 -4.53
C SER A 277 8.00 -11.09 -6.06
N LEU A 278 8.86 -11.94 -6.63
CA LEU A 278 8.94 -12.10 -8.08
C LEU A 278 7.60 -12.63 -8.65
N HIS A 279 6.95 -13.58 -7.96
CA HIS A 279 5.65 -14.10 -8.37
C HIS A 279 4.57 -13.01 -8.35
N VAL A 280 4.52 -12.19 -7.29
CA VAL A 280 3.52 -11.12 -7.16
C VAL A 280 3.69 -10.05 -8.25
N ALA A 281 4.92 -9.73 -8.64
CA ALA A 281 5.20 -8.80 -9.73
C ALA A 281 4.68 -9.30 -11.09
N VAL A 282 4.78 -10.61 -11.38
CA VAL A 282 4.44 -11.20 -12.69
C VAL A 282 2.98 -11.70 -12.76
N ASN A 283 2.50 -12.40 -11.74
CA ASN A 283 1.20 -13.09 -11.72
C ASN A 283 0.34 -12.76 -10.49
N GLY A 284 0.70 -11.76 -9.68
CA GLY A 284 -0.10 -11.38 -8.50
C GLY A 284 -1.49 -10.84 -8.85
N MET A 285 -2.45 -11.00 -7.93
CA MET A 285 -3.84 -10.49 -8.05
C MET A 285 -4.11 -9.24 -7.21
N CYS A 286 -4.98 -8.35 -7.71
CA CYS A 286 -5.44 -7.19 -6.94
C CYS A 286 -6.44 -7.57 -5.84
N SER A 287 -6.69 -6.66 -4.90
CA SER A 287 -7.64 -6.89 -3.79
C SER A 287 -9.08 -7.16 -4.25
N ARG A 288 -9.52 -6.57 -5.37
CA ARG A 288 -10.85 -6.78 -5.95
C ARG A 288 -11.00 -8.12 -6.67
N GLN A 289 -9.90 -8.73 -7.12
CA GLN A 289 -9.88 -10.05 -7.76
C GLN A 289 -9.95 -11.20 -6.74
N ARG A 290 -9.42 -11.00 -5.52
CA ARG A 290 -9.36 -12.05 -4.48
C ARG A 290 -10.70 -12.73 -4.16
N PRO A 291 -11.86 -12.04 -4.06
CA PRO A 291 -13.14 -12.71 -3.78
C PRO A 291 -13.54 -13.69 -4.89
N THR A 292 -13.51 -13.25 -6.15
CA THR A 292 -13.89 -14.08 -7.31
C THR A 292 -12.94 -15.25 -7.50
N TRP A 293 -11.62 -15.02 -7.39
CA TRP A 293 -10.63 -16.11 -7.45
C TRP A 293 -10.85 -17.16 -6.35
N ASN A 294 -11.18 -16.75 -5.12
CA ASN A 294 -11.51 -17.69 -4.04
C ASN A 294 -12.82 -18.46 -4.29
N MET A 295 -13.77 -17.90 -5.04
CA MET A 295 -14.99 -18.59 -5.45
C MET A 295 -14.67 -19.64 -6.52
N HIS A 296 -13.96 -19.28 -7.60
CA HIS A 296 -13.52 -20.24 -8.62
C HIS A 296 -12.63 -21.35 -8.03
N ARG A 297 -11.72 -21.04 -7.09
CA ARG A 297 -10.91 -22.07 -6.42
C ARG A 297 -11.78 -23.06 -5.66
N LYS A 298 -12.76 -22.59 -4.88
CA LYS A 298 -13.69 -23.48 -4.16
C LYS A 298 -14.55 -24.32 -5.11
N ASN A 299 -15.02 -23.73 -6.21
CA ASN A 299 -15.81 -24.45 -7.21
C ASN A 299 -14.97 -25.55 -7.85
N ARG A 300 -13.70 -25.26 -8.20
CA ARG A 300 -12.73 -26.25 -8.69
C ARG A 300 -12.42 -27.33 -7.65
N GLU A 301 -12.08 -26.97 -6.42
CA GLU A 301 -11.87 -27.93 -5.32
C GLU A 301 -13.09 -28.83 -5.09
N THR A 302 -14.30 -28.32 -5.30
CA THR A 302 -15.55 -29.09 -5.17
C THR A 302 -15.74 -30.02 -6.36
N ARG A 303 -15.51 -29.54 -7.59
CA ARG A 303 -15.54 -30.34 -8.82
C ARG A 303 -14.52 -31.49 -8.77
N ASP A 304 -13.30 -31.20 -8.34
CA ASP A 304 -12.21 -32.16 -8.21
C ASP A 304 -12.52 -33.19 -7.09
N LYS A 305 -13.19 -32.81 -5.99
CA LYS A 305 -13.68 -33.75 -4.96
C LYS A 305 -14.81 -34.66 -5.46
N ILE A 306 -15.73 -34.12 -6.25
CA ILE A 306 -16.84 -34.89 -6.84
C ILE A 306 -16.29 -35.89 -7.87
N ALA A 307 -15.38 -35.46 -8.74
CA ALA A 307 -14.72 -36.31 -9.74
C ALA A 307 -13.88 -37.45 -9.11
N ASN A 308 -13.30 -37.22 -7.93
CA ASN A 308 -12.56 -38.22 -7.15
C ASN A 308 -13.44 -39.04 -6.18
N SER A 309 -14.78 -38.96 -6.30
CA SER A 309 -15.72 -39.76 -5.50
C SER A 309 -16.46 -40.77 -6.38
N ASP A 310 -16.68 -41.98 -5.87
CA ASP A 310 -17.28 -43.10 -6.63
C ASP A 310 -18.74 -42.86 -7.09
N ALA A 311 -19.36 -41.74 -6.71
CA ALA A 311 -20.70 -41.31 -7.13
C ALA A 311 -20.70 -40.53 -8.47
N ALA A 312 -19.82 -40.91 -9.41
CA ALA A 312 -19.41 -40.07 -10.54
C ALA A 312 -20.44 -39.90 -11.68
N ALA A 313 -21.51 -40.69 -11.73
CA ALA A 313 -22.44 -40.70 -12.87
C ALA A 313 -23.53 -39.60 -12.78
N ASP A 314 -24.42 -39.67 -11.78
CA ASP A 314 -25.65 -38.88 -11.77
C ASP A 314 -25.43 -37.40 -11.41
N LEU A 315 -24.38 -37.08 -10.62
CA LEU A 315 -24.12 -35.71 -10.18
C LEU A 315 -23.34 -34.88 -11.22
N ALA A 316 -22.61 -35.52 -12.14
CA ALA A 316 -21.89 -34.83 -13.21
C ALA A 316 -22.84 -34.14 -14.20
N VAL A 317 -23.98 -34.77 -14.51
CA VAL A 317 -25.02 -34.24 -15.42
C VAL A 317 -25.72 -33.01 -14.82
N LEU A 318 -25.91 -32.99 -13.50
CA LEU A 318 -26.49 -31.83 -12.79
C LEU A 318 -25.55 -30.63 -12.71
N LEU A 319 -24.22 -30.85 -12.78
CA LEU A 319 -23.24 -29.77 -12.82
C LEU A 319 -23.04 -29.19 -14.22
N GLN A 320 -23.13 -30.02 -15.27
CA GLN A 320 -23.09 -29.53 -16.65
C GLN A 320 -24.29 -28.63 -16.97
N SER A 321 -25.48 -28.92 -16.45
CA SER A 321 -26.69 -28.11 -16.70
C SER A 321 -26.75 -26.77 -15.96
N GLN A 322 -25.80 -26.46 -15.07
CA GLN A 322 -25.63 -25.12 -14.45
C GLN A 322 -24.31 -24.42 -14.82
N GLY A 323 -23.38 -25.08 -15.51
CA GLY A 323 -22.00 -24.59 -15.67
C GLY A 323 -21.69 -23.77 -16.92
N ASP A 324 -22.48 -23.92 -18.00
CA ASP A 324 -22.09 -23.53 -19.37
C ASP A 324 -22.32 -22.03 -19.71
N VAL A 325 -22.41 -21.15 -18.71
CA VAL A 325 -22.60 -19.69 -18.89
C VAL A 325 -21.48 -18.85 -18.26
N ASP A 326 -20.66 -19.43 -17.36
CA ASP A 326 -19.65 -18.69 -16.57
C ASP A 326 -18.19 -18.91 -16.99
N GLU A 327 -17.84 -19.91 -17.83
CA GLU A 327 -16.43 -20.20 -18.16
C GLU A 327 -15.77 -19.16 -19.09
N GLU A 328 -16.53 -18.32 -19.82
CA GLU A 328 -15.97 -17.24 -20.66
C GLU A 328 -15.59 -15.94 -19.92
N GLU A 329 -16.25 -15.61 -18.79
CA GLU A 329 -16.23 -14.21 -18.29
C GLU A 329 -14.89 -13.76 -17.65
N GLU A 330 -14.08 -14.67 -17.08
CA GLU A 330 -12.89 -14.30 -16.29
C GLU A 330 -11.60 -15.09 -16.62
N LEU A 331 -11.15 -15.02 -17.88
CA LEU A 331 -9.86 -15.57 -18.37
C LEU A 331 -8.62 -15.27 -17.48
N TRP A 332 -8.64 -14.17 -16.72
CA TRP A 332 -7.55 -13.79 -15.80
C TRP A 332 -7.40 -14.74 -14.59
N VAL A 333 -8.45 -15.48 -14.20
CA VAL A 333 -8.41 -16.38 -13.03
C VAL A 333 -7.34 -17.47 -13.22
N GLY A 334 -7.18 -17.96 -14.46
CA GLY A 334 -6.13 -18.91 -14.84
C GLY A 334 -4.73 -18.28 -15.04
N ARG A 335 -4.55 -16.98 -14.77
CA ARG A 335 -3.29 -16.24 -14.90
C ARG A 335 -2.73 -15.71 -13.57
N SER A 336 -3.33 -16.13 -12.46
CA SER A 336 -2.95 -15.70 -11.11
C SER A 336 -3.14 -16.79 -10.07
N SER A 337 -2.36 -16.74 -8.99
CA SER A 337 -2.55 -17.54 -7.78
C SER A 337 -2.38 -16.67 -6.53
N VAL A 338 -2.82 -17.20 -5.38
CA VAL A 338 -2.44 -16.59 -4.10
C VAL A 338 -0.98 -16.90 -3.76
N ASN A 339 -0.40 -16.04 -2.94
CA ASN A 339 1.05 -15.94 -2.74
C ASN A 339 1.70 -17.10 -1.94
N SER A 340 1.02 -18.21 -1.62
CA SER A 340 1.61 -19.28 -0.80
C SER A 340 2.40 -20.26 -1.67
N LEU A 341 3.53 -20.80 -1.17
CA LEU A 341 4.39 -21.69 -1.96
C LEU A 341 3.62 -22.87 -2.59
N ARG A 342 2.67 -23.47 -1.87
CA ARG A 342 1.76 -24.49 -2.43
C ARG A 342 1.03 -23.99 -3.67
N ASP A 343 0.37 -22.84 -3.56
CA ASP A 343 -0.48 -22.30 -4.63
C ASP A 343 0.38 -21.80 -5.81
N VAL A 344 1.56 -21.23 -5.53
CA VAL A 344 2.54 -20.77 -6.52
C VAL A 344 3.21 -21.94 -7.25
N ALA A 345 3.57 -23.02 -6.55
CA ALA A 345 4.13 -24.24 -7.14
C ALA A 345 3.08 -25.01 -7.94
N GLN A 346 1.83 -25.06 -7.47
CA GLN A 346 0.72 -25.63 -8.23
C GLN A 346 0.46 -24.86 -9.53
N PHE A 347 0.57 -23.53 -9.49
CA PHE A 347 0.36 -22.64 -10.64
C PHE A 347 1.51 -22.69 -11.66
N HIS A 348 2.76 -22.51 -11.22
CA HIS A 348 3.93 -22.42 -12.11
C HIS A 348 4.54 -23.77 -12.51
N CYS A 349 4.40 -24.80 -11.67
CA CYS A 349 5.05 -26.09 -11.85
C CYS A 349 4.10 -27.29 -11.88
N GLY A 350 2.80 -27.09 -11.58
CA GLY A 350 1.83 -28.18 -11.48
C GLY A 350 2.00 -29.08 -10.25
N ILE A 351 2.80 -28.66 -9.26
CA ILE A 351 3.19 -29.49 -8.11
C ILE A 351 2.24 -29.26 -6.93
N THR A 352 1.59 -30.32 -6.46
CA THR A 352 0.79 -30.33 -5.22
C THR A 352 1.69 -30.59 -4.01
N ILE A 353 1.76 -29.64 -3.07
CA ILE A 353 2.51 -29.79 -1.81
C ILE A 353 1.59 -30.26 -0.68
N ASP A 354 1.93 -31.32 0.05
CA ASP A 354 1.20 -31.69 1.28
C ASP A 354 1.56 -30.75 2.45
N LYS A 355 0.57 -30.44 3.30
CA LYS A 355 0.72 -29.53 4.45
C LYS A 355 0.84 -30.24 5.79
N ALA A 356 0.44 -31.51 5.89
CA ALA A 356 0.32 -32.20 7.18
C ALA A 356 1.63 -32.24 7.99
N LYS A 357 2.78 -32.39 7.32
CA LYS A 357 4.10 -32.42 7.99
C LYS A 357 4.52 -31.07 8.59
N ARG A 358 4.09 -29.96 8.01
CA ARG A 358 4.42 -28.61 8.52
C ARG A 358 3.73 -28.31 9.85
N GLU A 359 2.53 -28.83 10.04
CA GLU A 359 1.74 -28.61 11.25
C GLU A 359 2.43 -29.24 12.48
N TRP A 360 3.29 -30.24 12.29
CA TRP A 360 4.10 -30.83 13.36
C TRP A 360 5.07 -29.85 14.04
N PHE A 361 5.58 -28.82 13.36
CA PHE A 361 6.37 -27.75 14.00
C PHE A 361 5.54 -26.81 14.90
N SER A 362 4.20 -26.95 14.87
CA SER A 362 3.28 -26.23 15.76
C SER A 362 2.72 -27.15 16.85
N GLU A 363 2.50 -28.42 16.54
CA GLU A 363 1.88 -29.40 17.45
C GLU A 363 2.86 -30.16 18.34
N LEU A 364 4.07 -30.46 17.85
CA LEU A 364 5.07 -31.24 18.57
C LEU A 364 6.00 -30.36 19.41
N ASP A 365 6.55 -30.96 20.46
CA ASP A 365 7.63 -30.38 21.23
C ASP A 365 9.02 -30.73 20.65
N ARG A 366 10.08 -30.28 21.34
CA ARG A 366 11.47 -30.55 20.93
C ARG A 366 11.75 -32.04 20.75
N GLN A 367 11.21 -32.89 21.63
CA GLN A 367 11.42 -34.34 21.55
C GLN A 367 10.68 -34.93 20.36
N GLY A 368 9.40 -34.59 20.17
CA GLY A 368 8.59 -35.08 19.05
C GLY A 368 9.16 -34.69 17.67
N VAL A 369 9.79 -33.52 17.55
CA VAL A 369 10.54 -33.13 16.33
C VAL A 369 11.82 -33.97 16.16
N CYS A 370 12.58 -34.20 17.23
CA CYS A 370 13.81 -35.00 17.16
C CYS A 370 13.55 -36.49 16.85
N ASP A 371 12.44 -37.04 17.35
CA ASP A 371 12.02 -38.42 17.07
C ASP A 371 11.67 -38.62 15.57
N LYS A 372 11.11 -37.59 14.93
CA LYS A 372 10.70 -37.59 13.51
C LYS A 372 11.67 -36.87 12.56
N LEU A 373 12.90 -36.65 13.01
CA LEU A 373 13.88 -35.77 12.35
C LEU A 373 14.09 -36.06 10.85
N ASP A 374 14.24 -37.33 10.47
CA ASP A 374 14.52 -37.70 9.08
C ASP A 374 13.33 -37.39 8.14
N GLU A 375 12.09 -37.56 8.63
CA GLU A 375 10.87 -37.24 7.88
C GLU A 375 10.63 -35.74 7.69
N LEU A 376 11.14 -34.93 8.63
CA LEU A 376 11.06 -33.47 8.60
C LEU A 376 12.18 -32.88 7.73
N LEU A 377 13.38 -33.46 7.75
CA LEU A 377 14.46 -33.09 6.82
C LEU A 377 14.09 -33.42 5.36
N ASP A 378 13.44 -34.56 5.10
CA ASP A 378 12.90 -34.90 3.78
C ASP A 378 11.83 -33.89 3.30
N TYR A 379 11.03 -33.34 4.22
CA TYR A 379 10.06 -32.29 3.94
C TYR A 379 10.75 -30.95 3.64
N CYS A 380 11.70 -30.49 4.47
CA CYS A 380 12.45 -29.25 4.24
C CYS A 380 13.23 -29.31 2.91
N ALA A 381 13.87 -30.45 2.62
CA ALA A 381 14.57 -30.67 1.36
C ALA A 381 13.61 -30.71 0.14
N ALA A 382 12.35 -31.14 0.32
CA ALA A 382 11.35 -31.05 -0.72
C ALA A 382 10.91 -29.59 -0.96
N ASP A 383 10.70 -28.80 0.09
CA ASP A 383 10.25 -27.40 -0.05
C ASP A 383 11.34 -26.51 -0.69
N VAL A 384 12.61 -26.78 -0.39
CA VAL A 384 13.78 -26.17 -1.06
C VAL A 384 13.84 -26.54 -2.55
N ASP A 385 13.68 -27.82 -2.93
CA ASP A 385 13.64 -28.25 -4.35
C ASP A 385 12.45 -27.61 -5.09
N ILE A 386 11.28 -27.55 -4.46
CA ILE A 386 10.08 -26.92 -5.04
C ILE A 386 10.29 -25.40 -5.21
N THR A 387 10.88 -24.73 -4.22
CA THR A 387 11.23 -23.31 -4.28
C THR A 387 12.20 -23.02 -5.43
N HIS A 388 13.21 -23.86 -5.64
CA HIS A 388 14.11 -23.72 -6.79
C HIS A 388 13.38 -23.93 -8.12
N ARG A 389 12.50 -24.94 -8.23
CA ARG A 389 11.69 -25.17 -9.44
C ARG A 389 10.78 -23.98 -9.77
N VAL A 390 10.18 -23.35 -8.76
CA VAL A 390 9.41 -22.10 -8.89
C VAL A 390 10.33 -20.96 -9.36
N TYR A 391 11.50 -20.79 -8.74
CA TYR A 391 12.49 -19.78 -9.12
C TYR A 391 12.88 -19.88 -10.60
N LYS A 392 13.16 -21.09 -11.12
CA LYS A 392 13.48 -21.34 -12.53
C LYS A 392 12.38 -20.89 -13.52
N LYS A 393 11.13 -20.79 -13.09
CA LYS A 393 10.00 -20.29 -13.90
C LYS A 393 9.78 -18.79 -13.72
N VAL A 394 9.80 -18.33 -12.48
CA VAL A 394 9.38 -16.97 -12.13
C VAL A 394 10.48 -15.94 -12.39
N PHE A 395 11.76 -16.27 -12.21
CA PHE A 395 12.85 -15.31 -12.41
C PHE A 395 12.99 -14.84 -13.88
N PRO A 396 12.96 -15.71 -14.91
CA PRO A 396 12.95 -15.24 -16.31
C PRO A 396 11.73 -14.36 -16.62
N ALA A 397 10.53 -14.74 -16.16
CA ALA A 397 9.31 -13.97 -16.38
C ALA A 397 9.33 -12.61 -15.66
N PHE A 398 10.00 -12.51 -14.51
CA PHE A 398 10.28 -11.24 -13.85
C PHE A 398 11.20 -10.36 -14.71
N MET A 399 12.26 -10.89 -15.28
CA MET A 399 13.17 -10.12 -16.16
C MET A 399 12.46 -9.63 -17.44
N GLU A 400 11.50 -10.38 -17.98
CA GLU A 400 10.64 -9.89 -19.08
C GLU A 400 9.63 -8.81 -18.64
N THR A 401 9.19 -8.87 -17.39
CA THR A 401 8.21 -7.93 -16.82
C THR A 401 8.89 -6.63 -16.39
N CYS A 402 10.06 -6.71 -15.77
CA CYS A 402 10.87 -5.59 -15.31
C CYS A 402 12.23 -5.59 -16.05
N PRO A 403 12.27 -5.13 -17.33
CA PRO A 403 13.46 -5.29 -18.17
C PRO A 403 14.64 -4.38 -17.80
N HIS A 404 14.41 -3.30 -17.06
CA HIS A 404 15.48 -2.37 -16.69
C HIS A 404 16.25 -2.84 -15.43
N PRO A 405 17.59 -2.92 -15.46
CA PRO A 405 18.39 -3.53 -14.39
C PRO A 405 18.19 -2.88 -13.01
N VAL A 406 17.85 -1.57 -12.96
CA VAL A 406 17.49 -0.85 -11.72
C VAL A 406 16.47 -1.61 -10.87
N SER A 407 15.49 -2.28 -11.49
CA SER A 407 14.46 -3.03 -10.75
C SER A 407 14.97 -4.31 -10.09
N PHE A 408 16.08 -4.89 -10.57
CA PHE A 408 16.75 -6.02 -9.92
C PHE A 408 17.79 -5.54 -8.91
N ALA A 409 18.58 -4.51 -9.27
CA ALA A 409 19.59 -3.89 -8.42
C ALA A 409 19.00 -3.42 -7.07
N ALA A 410 17.89 -2.69 -7.10
CA ALA A 410 17.26 -2.18 -5.88
C ALA A 410 16.74 -3.28 -4.92
N LEU A 411 16.33 -4.45 -5.44
CA LEU A 411 15.84 -5.55 -4.62
C LEU A 411 16.88 -6.05 -3.62
N ARG A 412 18.17 -6.04 -4.00
CA ARG A 412 19.29 -6.43 -3.12
C ARG A 412 19.32 -5.62 -1.82
N HIS A 413 19.00 -4.33 -1.89
CA HIS A 413 18.97 -3.43 -0.72
C HIS A 413 17.64 -3.52 0.03
N LEU A 414 16.51 -3.57 -0.67
CA LEU A 414 15.18 -3.72 -0.06
C LEU A 414 15.04 -5.04 0.73
N SER A 415 15.71 -6.11 0.29
CA SER A 415 15.78 -7.38 1.05
C SER A 415 16.70 -7.33 2.27
N THR A 416 17.62 -6.36 2.36
CA THR A 416 18.71 -6.31 3.37
C THR A 416 18.58 -5.18 4.41
N GLU A 417 17.39 -4.57 4.50
CA GLU A 417 17.00 -3.55 5.50
C GLU A 417 17.23 -4.03 6.95
N ILE A 418 17.51 -3.08 7.86
CA ILE A 418 17.95 -3.32 9.25
C ILE A 418 17.51 -2.19 10.19
N LEU A 419 17.00 -2.54 11.36
CA LEU A 419 16.50 -1.61 12.37
C LEU A 419 17.27 -1.77 13.69
N PRO A 420 18.20 -0.85 14.03
CA PRO A 420 18.90 -0.89 15.31
C PRO A 420 17.99 -0.49 16.47
N VAL A 421 18.15 -1.17 17.59
CA VAL A 421 17.44 -0.98 18.85
C VAL A 421 18.42 -1.13 20.02
N ASN A 422 17.97 -0.82 21.23
CA ASN A 422 18.69 -1.13 22.46
C ASN A 422 17.69 -1.61 23.53
N ARG A 423 18.13 -1.84 24.77
CA ARG A 423 17.27 -2.31 25.87
C ARG A 423 16.07 -1.41 26.23
N THR A 424 15.96 -0.21 25.66
CA THR A 424 14.71 0.56 25.77
C THR A 424 13.54 -0.09 25.02
N TRP A 425 13.80 -0.99 24.05
CA TRP A 425 12.79 -1.80 23.38
C TRP A 425 12.04 -2.73 24.35
N ASP A 426 12.77 -3.51 25.14
CA ASP A 426 12.20 -4.42 26.15
C ASP A 426 11.37 -3.62 27.17
N SER A 427 11.88 -2.46 27.58
CA SER A 427 11.22 -1.52 28.49
C SER A 427 9.96 -0.91 27.88
N TYR A 428 9.98 -0.58 26.58
CA TYR A 428 8.83 -0.05 25.84
C TYR A 428 7.68 -1.07 25.77
N ILE A 429 7.96 -2.32 25.44
CA ILE A 429 6.94 -3.38 25.42
C ILE A 429 6.33 -3.56 26.81
N ALA A 430 7.16 -3.61 27.86
CA ALA A 430 6.69 -3.73 29.24
C ALA A 430 5.82 -2.52 29.66
N ASN A 431 6.27 -1.29 29.37
CA ASN A 431 5.55 -0.06 29.74
C ASN A 431 4.23 0.11 28.96
N ALA A 432 4.21 -0.20 27.66
CA ALA A 432 3.01 -0.13 26.83
C ALA A 432 1.97 -1.18 27.27
N GLU A 433 2.38 -2.42 27.53
CA GLU A 433 1.50 -3.48 28.05
C GLU A 433 1.01 -3.16 29.47
N ALA A 434 1.87 -2.67 30.37
CA ALA A 434 1.47 -2.28 31.73
C ALA A 434 0.49 -1.09 31.72
N THR A 435 0.72 -0.09 30.85
CA THR A 435 -0.18 1.05 30.68
C THR A 435 -1.51 0.62 30.09
N TYR A 436 -1.50 -0.28 29.10
CA TYR A 436 -2.70 -0.88 28.53
C TYR A 436 -3.53 -1.62 29.60
N ARG A 437 -2.91 -2.52 30.37
CA ARG A 437 -3.58 -3.28 31.44
C ARG A 437 -4.14 -2.35 32.50
N LYS A 438 -3.34 -1.43 33.04
CA LYS A 438 -3.80 -0.42 34.01
C LYS A 438 -5.04 0.35 33.54
N LEU A 439 -5.12 0.70 32.25
CA LEU A 439 -6.28 1.37 31.68
C LEU A 439 -7.46 0.42 31.40
N SER A 440 -7.23 -0.86 31.11
CA SER A 440 -8.28 -1.89 30.97
C SER A 440 -8.89 -2.23 32.31
N ASP A 441 -8.05 -2.63 33.27
CA ASP A 441 -8.45 -3.08 34.59
C ASP A 441 -9.27 -2.01 35.31
N ALA A 442 -8.87 -0.73 35.23
CA ALA A 442 -9.59 0.40 35.83
C ALA A 442 -10.95 0.72 35.17
N VAL A 443 -11.15 0.36 33.89
CA VAL A 443 -12.46 0.50 33.21
C VAL A 443 -13.32 -0.73 33.49
N GLU A 444 -12.73 -1.92 33.52
CA GLU A 444 -13.42 -3.18 33.84
C GLU A 444 -13.91 -3.19 35.30
N GLU A 445 -13.08 -2.79 36.27
CA GLU A 445 -13.46 -2.62 37.69
C GLU A 445 -14.71 -1.74 37.85
N ARG A 446 -14.74 -0.58 37.20
CA ARG A 446 -15.91 0.33 37.23
C ARG A 446 -17.13 -0.22 36.51
N LEU A 447 -16.94 -1.00 35.44
CA LEU A 447 -18.04 -1.72 34.79
C LEU A 447 -18.58 -2.84 35.70
N HIS A 448 -17.72 -3.51 36.46
CA HIS A 448 -18.13 -4.49 37.47
C HIS A 448 -18.91 -3.82 38.60
N ASP A 449 -18.47 -2.66 39.11
CA ASP A 449 -19.24 -1.86 40.08
C ASP A 449 -20.64 -1.50 39.56
N LEU A 450 -20.75 -1.07 38.30
CA LEU A 450 -22.04 -0.76 37.68
C LEU A 450 -22.90 -2.02 37.49
N ALA A 451 -22.30 -3.15 37.11
CA ALA A 451 -22.99 -4.44 37.02
C ALA A 451 -23.47 -4.93 38.39
N HIS A 452 -22.69 -4.76 39.45
CA HIS A 452 -23.07 -5.11 40.82
C HIS A 452 -24.16 -4.19 41.35
N LYS A 453 -24.12 -2.88 41.06
CA LYS A 453 -25.19 -1.92 41.38
C LYS A 453 -26.50 -2.26 40.67
N ALA A 454 -26.44 -2.62 39.38
CA ALA A 454 -27.61 -3.11 38.67
C ALA A 454 -28.13 -4.43 39.28
N LEU A 455 -27.24 -5.41 39.51
CA LEU A 455 -27.60 -6.70 40.10
C LEU A 455 -28.23 -6.59 41.50
N ALA A 456 -27.88 -5.57 42.29
CA ALA A 456 -28.49 -5.31 43.59
C ALA A 456 -30.01 -5.01 43.50
N MET A 457 -30.50 -4.58 42.34
CA MET A 457 -31.93 -4.30 42.09
C MET A 457 -32.73 -5.55 41.65
N LYS A 458 -32.10 -6.73 41.56
CA LYS A 458 -32.74 -7.95 41.00
C LYS A 458 -34.03 -8.37 41.71
N ASP A 459 -34.15 -8.04 43.00
CA ASP A 459 -35.27 -8.40 43.87
C ASP A 459 -36.34 -7.29 43.90
N GLU A 460 -36.19 -6.24 43.09
CA GLU A 460 -37.06 -5.05 43.03
C GLU A 460 -37.59 -4.78 41.59
N PRO A 461 -38.55 -5.58 41.07
CA PRO A 461 -39.03 -5.49 39.69
C PRO A 461 -39.47 -4.09 39.25
N GLU A 462 -40.22 -3.39 40.11
CA GLU A 462 -40.70 -2.04 39.86
C GLU A 462 -39.58 -1.03 39.57
N LYS A 463 -38.33 -1.28 40.00
CA LYS A 463 -37.21 -0.36 39.73
C LYS A 463 -36.52 -0.67 38.41
N TYR A 464 -36.30 -1.93 38.06
CA TYR A 464 -35.62 -2.26 36.80
C TYR A 464 -36.55 -2.22 35.58
N GLU A 465 -37.87 -2.47 35.75
CA GLU A 465 -38.85 -2.40 34.65
C GLU A 465 -39.15 -0.95 34.23
N ASN A 466 -39.19 -0.02 35.19
CA ASN A 466 -39.40 1.41 34.92
C ASN A 466 -38.13 2.15 34.45
N ASP A 467 -36.95 1.54 34.56
CA ASP A 467 -35.69 2.14 34.14
C ASP A 467 -35.43 1.90 32.64
N PRO A 468 -35.28 2.96 31.80
CA PRO A 468 -35.15 2.81 30.34
C PRO A 468 -33.93 2.01 29.84
N TRP A 469 -32.92 1.78 30.68
CA TRP A 469 -31.73 1.01 30.32
C TRP A 469 -31.73 -0.38 30.96
N LEU A 470 -32.17 -0.51 32.22
CA LEU A 470 -32.17 -1.80 32.92
C LEU A 470 -33.30 -2.72 32.44
N SER A 471 -34.44 -2.19 31.99
CA SER A 471 -35.55 -2.99 31.45
C SER A 471 -35.16 -3.81 30.21
N GLN A 472 -34.16 -3.34 29.46
CA GLN A 472 -33.60 -4.03 28.28
C GLN A 472 -32.70 -5.23 28.63
N LEU A 473 -32.43 -5.50 29.92
CA LEU A 473 -31.63 -6.63 30.36
C LEU A 473 -32.50 -7.89 30.58
N ASP A 474 -31.96 -9.06 30.26
CA ASP A 474 -32.65 -10.34 30.47
C ASP A 474 -32.63 -10.75 31.95
N TRP A 475 -33.61 -10.24 32.72
CA TRP A 475 -33.80 -10.53 34.14
C TRP A 475 -34.35 -11.93 34.44
N SER A 476 -34.60 -12.76 33.40
CA SER A 476 -35.19 -14.09 33.57
C SER A 476 -34.23 -15.10 34.22
N GLY A 477 -34.76 -16.27 34.59
CA GLY A 477 -33.95 -17.42 35.00
C GLY A 477 -33.30 -17.31 36.39
N GLN A 478 -33.82 -16.45 37.27
CA GLN A 478 -33.33 -16.29 38.65
C GLN A 478 -33.55 -17.55 39.52
N GLU A 479 -34.46 -18.43 39.13
CA GLU A 479 -34.81 -19.66 39.85
C GLU A 479 -33.61 -20.60 40.12
N ILE A 480 -33.53 -21.10 41.35
CA ILE A 480 -32.58 -22.14 41.76
C ILE A 480 -33.21 -23.49 41.45
N ARG A 481 -32.62 -24.25 40.53
CA ARG A 481 -33.18 -25.53 40.09
C ARG A 481 -32.86 -26.60 41.13
N MET A 482 -33.86 -27.09 41.83
CA MET A 482 -33.69 -28.13 42.85
C MET A 482 -33.83 -29.54 42.24
N VAL A 483 -33.07 -30.49 42.76
CA VAL A 483 -33.13 -31.93 42.47
C VAL A 483 -33.44 -32.71 43.75
N LYS A 484 -34.00 -33.92 43.62
CA LYS A 484 -34.29 -34.78 44.78
C LYS A 484 -33.01 -35.06 45.59
N GLY A 485 -33.17 -35.15 46.91
CA GLY A 485 -32.08 -35.50 47.83
C GLY A 485 -31.49 -36.88 47.56
N LYS A 486 -30.34 -37.19 48.15
CA LYS A 486 -29.62 -38.45 47.84
C LYS A 486 -30.31 -39.69 48.44
N LYS A 487 -31.10 -39.53 49.50
CA LYS A 487 -31.88 -40.58 50.16
C LYS A 487 -33.37 -40.24 50.17
N LYS A 488 -34.22 -41.27 50.33
CA LYS A 488 -35.67 -41.14 50.45
C LYS A 488 -36.00 -40.46 51.79
N GLY A 489 -36.38 -39.19 51.76
CA GLY A 489 -36.63 -38.35 52.94
C GLY A 489 -35.69 -37.14 53.08
N ASP A 490 -34.59 -37.09 52.31
CA ASP A 490 -33.73 -35.90 52.25
C ASP A 490 -34.47 -34.72 51.59
N PRO A 491 -34.26 -33.47 52.06
CA PRO A 491 -34.80 -32.28 51.40
C PRO A 491 -34.25 -32.12 49.97
N PRO A 492 -34.98 -31.41 49.08
CA PRO A 492 -34.47 -31.07 47.76
C PRO A 492 -33.16 -30.29 47.86
N ARG A 493 -32.18 -30.64 47.03
CA ARG A 493 -30.86 -29.99 46.99
C ARG A 493 -30.68 -29.23 45.68
N PRO A 494 -29.89 -28.15 45.61
CA PRO A 494 -29.60 -27.49 44.34
C PRO A 494 -28.99 -28.45 43.30
N ALA A 495 -29.33 -28.25 42.03
CA ALA A 495 -28.77 -29.00 40.92
C ALA A 495 -27.25 -28.80 40.85
N ALA A 496 -26.50 -29.89 40.93
CA ALA A 496 -25.04 -29.83 40.83
C ALA A 496 -24.62 -29.24 39.48
N ARG A 497 -23.61 -28.35 39.50
CA ARG A 497 -23.10 -27.61 38.33
C ARG A 497 -24.09 -26.61 37.69
N GLN A 498 -25.14 -26.17 38.38
CA GLN A 498 -25.91 -24.99 37.92
C GLN A 498 -24.98 -23.76 37.83
N LYS A 499 -25.04 -23.04 36.70
CA LYS A 499 -24.30 -21.79 36.49
C LYS A 499 -24.98 -20.66 37.26
N MET A 500 -24.25 -20.04 38.19
CA MET A 500 -24.68 -18.88 38.99
C MET A 500 -26.17 -18.95 39.44
N PRO A 501 -26.53 -19.88 40.34
CA PRO A 501 -27.90 -20.01 40.85
C PRO A 501 -28.33 -18.71 41.58
N GLY A 502 -29.60 -18.32 41.46
CA GLY A 502 -30.13 -17.12 42.14
C GLY A 502 -29.80 -15.77 41.46
N MET A 503 -29.26 -15.79 40.23
CA MET A 503 -28.87 -14.60 39.45
C MET A 503 -29.70 -14.48 38.16
N PRO A 504 -29.89 -13.28 37.59
CA PRO A 504 -30.56 -13.08 36.30
C PRO A 504 -29.70 -13.53 35.12
N LYS A 505 -30.35 -13.96 34.03
CA LYS A 505 -29.71 -14.54 32.84
C LYS A 505 -28.67 -13.62 32.20
N TRP A 506 -28.95 -12.31 32.08
CA TRP A 506 -27.98 -11.33 31.57
C TRP A 506 -26.64 -11.36 32.32
N TYR A 507 -26.68 -11.55 33.65
CA TYR A 507 -25.48 -11.61 34.48
C TYR A 507 -24.77 -12.97 34.36
N LYS A 508 -25.52 -14.07 34.25
CA LYS A 508 -24.93 -15.41 33.99
C LYS A 508 -24.16 -15.44 32.68
N ASP A 509 -24.68 -14.78 31.65
CA ASP A 509 -24.10 -14.82 30.31
C ASP A 509 -22.79 -14.04 30.18
N LEU A 510 -22.45 -13.19 31.15
CA LEU A 510 -21.14 -12.56 31.27
C LEU A 510 -20.03 -13.58 31.63
N PHE A 511 -20.35 -14.72 32.22
CA PHE A 511 -19.36 -15.73 32.64
C PHE A 511 -19.26 -16.86 31.60
N VAL A 512 -18.07 -17.16 31.07
CA VAL A 512 -17.90 -18.27 30.10
C VAL A 512 -18.04 -19.64 30.78
N LYS A 513 -17.55 -19.76 32.02
CA LYS A 513 -17.66 -20.92 32.92
C LYS A 513 -17.96 -20.38 34.33
N ASN A 514 -18.45 -21.23 35.25
CA ASN A 514 -18.75 -20.80 36.62
C ASN A 514 -17.54 -20.13 37.32
N ASP A 515 -16.35 -20.67 37.10
CA ASP A 515 -15.10 -20.23 37.75
C ASP A 515 -14.24 -19.33 36.83
N ALA A 516 -14.83 -18.79 35.76
CA ALA A 516 -14.18 -17.82 34.88
C ALA A 516 -14.31 -16.40 35.47
N PRO A 517 -13.37 -15.48 35.18
CA PRO A 517 -13.63 -14.06 35.41
C PRO A 517 -14.85 -13.58 34.61
N ILE A 518 -15.48 -12.52 35.10
CA ILE A 518 -16.60 -11.85 34.43
C ILE A 518 -16.12 -11.26 33.08
N GLY A 519 -16.78 -11.61 31.99
CA GLY A 519 -16.44 -11.19 30.62
C GLY A 519 -17.02 -9.83 30.23
N LEU A 520 -17.04 -8.87 31.16
CA LEU A 520 -17.64 -7.55 30.94
C LEU A 520 -16.58 -6.55 30.47
N THR A 521 -16.72 -6.07 29.24
CA THR A 521 -15.78 -5.11 28.62
C THR A 521 -16.56 -4.01 27.91
N VAL A 522 -15.88 -2.94 27.47
CA VAL A 522 -16.48 -1.89 26.60
C VAL A 522 -17.01 -2.41 25.24
N ARG A 523 -16.80 -3.70 24.90
CA ARG A 523 -17.33 -4.34 23.69
C ARG A 523 -18.56 -5.22 23.96
N THR A 524 -18.86 -5.52 25.21
CA THR A 524 -20.00 -6.36 25.60
C THR A 524 -21.32 -5.59 25.40
N ARG A 525 -22.36 -6.23 24.85
CA ARG A 525 -23.67 -5.60 24.53
C ARG A 525 -24.36 -4.96 25.75
N VAL A 526 -24.07 -5.46 26.95
CA VAL A 526 -24.61 -4.95 28.23
C VAL A 526 -23.99 -3.61 28.64
N SER A 527 -22.76 -3.31 28.20
CA SER A 527 -21.99 -2.15 28.69
C SER A 527 -22.59 -0.78 28.33
N PRO A 528 -23.16 -0.54 27.13
CA PRO A 528 -23.91 0.68 26.83
C PRO A 528 -25.12 0.93 27.75
N LEU A 529 -25.76 -0.14 28.27
CA LEU A 529 -26.90 -0.04 29.19
C LEU A 529 -26.43 0.27 30.61
N LEU A 530 -25.39 -0.43 31.10
CA LEU A 530 -24.78 -0.14 32.40
C LEU A 530 -24.17 1.26 32.46
N LEU A 531 -23.62 1.75 31.36
CA LEU A 531 -23.14 3.12 31.21
C LEU A 531 -24.26 4.14 30.89
N ARG A 532 -25.53 3.71 30.84
CA ARG A 532 -26.72 4.57 30.64
C ARG A 532 -26.52 5.56 29.49
N LEU A 533 -26.09 5.04 28.33
CA LEU A 533 -25.81 5.86 27.15
C LEU A 533 -27.09 6.42 26.53
N ALA A 534 -27.02 7.65 26.03
CA ALA A 534 -28.12 8.34 25.37
C ALA A 534 -27.64 9.06 24.09
N TRP A 535 -28.51 9.14 23.09
CA TRP A 535 -28.29 9.88 21.84
C TRP A 535 -29.29 11.04 21.75
N ASP A 536 -28.82 12.27 21.56
CA ASP A 536 -29.62 13.50 21.59
C ASP A 536 -30.51 13.60 22.86
N GLY A 537 -29.95 13.17 24.00
CA GLY A 537 -30.65 13.10 25.30
C GLY A 537 -31.62 11.91 25.47
N ARG A 538 -31.73 11.01 24.48
CA ARG A 538 -32.69 9.89 24.47
C ARG A 538 -31.98 8.56 24.72
N PRO A 539 -32.46 7.67 25.63
CA PRO A 539 -31.81 6.39 25.91
C PRO A 539 -31.54 5.55 24.65
N LEU A 540 -30.36 4.92 24.59
CA LEU A 540 -30.06 3.94 23.55
C LEU A 540 -30.87 2.65 23.75
N ILE A 541 -31.40 2.12 22.65
CA ILE A 541 -32.21 0.90 22.61
C ILE A 541 -31.58 -0.09 21.64
N TRP A 542 -31.40 -1.34 22.06
CA TRP A 542 -30.94 -2.41 21.17
C TRP A 542 -32.09 -3.05 20.39
N SER A 543 -31.91 -3.24 19.09
CA SER A 543 -32.77 -4.07 18.23
C SER A 543 -31.91 -5.08 17.47
N ASP A 544 -32.41 -6.32 17.28
CA ASP A 544 -31.58 -7.40 16.75
C ASP A 544 -31.42 -7.33 15.23
N LYS A 545 -32.32 -6.63 14.50
CA LYS A 545 -32.12 -6.26 13.09
C LYS A 545 -31.25 -5.01 12.97
N ASN A 546 -31.68 -3.90 13.58
CA ASN A 546 -31.14 -2.55 13.33
C ASN A 546 -29.93 -2.16 14.19
N GLY A 547 -29.59 -2.93 15.24
CA GLY A 547 -28.52 -2.63 16.19
C GLY A 547 -28.92 -1.58 17.22
N TRP A 548 -27.98 -0.71 17.62
CA TRP A 548 -28.29 0.41 18.49
C TRP A 548 -29.09 1.49 17.77
N THR A 549 -30.22 1.84 18.38
CA THR A 549 -31.19 2.86 17.93
C THR A 549 -31.53 3.80 19.08
N TYR A 550 -32.32 4.85 18.81
CA TYR A 550 -32.95 5.70 19.82
C TYR A 550 -34.39 6.02 19.38
N ARG A 551 -35.30 6.15 20.35
CA ARG A 551 -36.73 6.39 20.12
C ARG A 551 -37.10 7.87 20.20
N VAL A 552 -37.89 8.35 19.24
CA VAL A 552 -38.36 9.73 19.12
C VAL A 552 -39.89 9.72 19.02
N PRO A 553 -40.65 10.55 19.77
CA PRO A 553 -42.10 10.66 19.60
C PRO A 553 -42.49 11.01 18.16
N HIS A 554 -43.60 10.46 17.69
CA HIS A 554 -44.05 10.66 16.30
C HIS A 554 -44.19 12.15 15.91
N SER A 555 -44.53 13.03 16.85
CA SER A 555 -44.61 14.49 16.68
C SER A 555 -43.26 15.16 16.36
N GLU A 556 -42.14 14.59 16.82
CA GLU A 556 -40.78 15.10 16.58
C GLU A 556 -40.08 14.42 15.39
N ALA A 557 -40.58 13.28 14.92
CA ALA A 557 -39.92 12.47 13.88
C ALA A 557 -39.58 13.28 12.61
N SER A 558 -40.47 14.18 12.17
CA SER A 558 -40.27 15.07 11.02
C SER A 558 -39.00 15.94 11.11
N LYS A 559 -38.51 16.26 12.31
CA LYS A 559 -37.26 17.01 12.55
C LYS A 559 -36.02 16.19 12.20
N TYR A 560 -36.08 14.87 12.34
CA TYR A 560 -34.98 13.95 12.04
C TYR A 560 -35.04 13.52 10.58
N THR A 561 -36.24 13.24 10.05
CA THR A 561 -36.45 12.95 8.62
C THR A 561 -36.03 14.12 7.73
N SER A 562 -36.30 15.37 8.12
CA SER A 562 -35.85 16.56 7.37
C SER A 562 -34.33 16.78 7.39
N ARG A 563 -33.62 16.14 8.33
CA ARG A 563 -32.15 16.08 8.38
C ARG A 563 -31.56 14.88 7.62
N GLY A 564 -32.37 14.15 6.84
CA GLY A 564 -31.94 13.01 6.04
C GLY A 564 -31.81 11.68 6.80
N LEU A 565 -32.23 11.62 8.07
CA LEU A 565 -32.24 10.36 8.82
C LEU A 565 -33.46 9.52 8.42
N GLN A 566 -33.23 8.27 8.01
CA GLN A 566 -34.32 7.34 7.71
C GLN A 566 -34.83 6.66 8.99
N PRO A 567 -36.16 6.55 9.17
CA PRO A 567 -36.73 5.77 10.27
C PRO A 567 -36.42 4.28 10.07
N CYS A 568 -36.30 3.55 11.17
CA CYS A 568 -36.13 2.10 11.15
C CYS A 568 -37.47 1.43 10.86
N ASP A 569 -37.46 0.40 10.02
CA ASP A 569 -38.51 -0.60 10.03
C ASP A 569 -38.29 -1.52 11.24
N MET A 570 -39.33 -1.63 12.08
CA MET A 570 -39.36 -2.46 13.28
C MET A 570 -40.31 -3.66 13.12
N SER A 571 -41.02 -3.79 12.00
CA SER A 571 -42.05 -4.81 11.77
C SER A 571 -41.52 -6.25 11.81
N GLU A 572 -40.25 -6.46 11.46
CA GLU A 572 -39.57 -7.76 11.54
C GLU A 572 -38.84 -8.03 12.88
N GLU A 573 -38.95 -7.16 13.89
CA GLU A 573 -38.25 -7.38 15.17
C GLU A 573 -38.84 -8.55 15.98
N GLU A 574 -37.94 -9.28 16.66
CA GLU A 574 -38.31 -10.39 17.54
C GLU A 574 -38.82 -9.88 18.91
N ASN A 575 -38.43 -8.67 19.32
CA ASN A 575 -38.96 -8.03 20.52
C ASN A 575 -40.30 -7.34 20.22
N LEU A 576 -41.38 -7.92 20.77
CA LEU A 576 -42.76 -7.44 20.63
C LEU A 576 -42.94 -5.99 21.10
N GLU A 577 -42.26 -5.58 22.17
CA GLU A 577 -42.37 -4.21 22.70
C GLU A 577 -41.85 -3.14 21.73
N LEU A 578 -40.86 -3.50 20.90
CA LEU A 578 -40.29 -2.61 19.89
C LEU A 578 -41.04 -2.67 18.56
N ARG A 579 -41.63 -3.83 18.23
CA ARG A 579 -42.42 -4.04 17.02
C ARG A 579 -43.79 -3.37 17.10
N ASP A 580 -44.42 -3.42 18.28
CA ASP A 580 -45.81 -2.99 18.47
C ASP A 580 -45.91 -1.56 19.06
N ASP A 581 -44.78 -0.84 19.23
CA ASP A 581 -44.72 0.58 19.64
C ASP A 581 -45.19 1.52 18.51
N ASN A 582 -46.46 1.91 18.56
CA ASN A 582 -47.08 2.84 17.62
C ASN A 582 -46.93 4.33 18.02
N ILE A 583 -46.25 4.64 19.14
CA ILE A 583 -46.15 5.99 19.71
C ILE A 583 -44.82 6.66 19.29
N HIS A 584 -43.77 5.86 19.09
CA HIS A 584 -42.43 6.33 18.75
C HIS A 584 -41.99 5.90 17.35
N VAL A 585 -40.97 6.61 16.85
CA VAL A 585 -40.23 6.30 15.63
C VAL A 585 -38.78 6.08 16.02
N TYR A 586 -38.19 4.99 15.53
CA TYR A 586 -36.83 4.58 15.86
C TYR A 586 -35.85 5.05 14.79
N PHE A 587 -34.68 5.53 15.19
CA PHE A 587 -33.61 5.94 14.28
C PHE A 587 -32.29 5.21 14.59
N ARG A 588 -31.57 4.79 13.55
CA ARG A 588 -30.25 4.14 13.69
C ARG A 588 -29.18 5.17 14.06
N LEU A 589 -28.16 4.74 14.79
CA LEU A 589 -26.95 5.55 14.97
C LEU A 589 -26.16 5.65 13.66
N PRO A 590 -25.58 6.82 13.31
CA PRO A 590 -24.77 6.99 12.10
C PRO A 590 -23.62 5.99 12.04
N HIS A 591 -23.40 5.37 10.88
CA HIS A 591 -22.32 4.40 10.68
C HIS A 591 -21.43 4.76 9.49
N LYS A 592 -20.12 4.56 9.66
CA LYS A 592 -19.07 4.89 8.67
C LYS A 592 -19.29 4.25 7.29
N ASP A 593 -19.88 3.06 7.26
CA ASP A 593 -20.10 2.27 6.04
C ASP A 593 -21.44 2.58 5.35
N GLY A 594 -22.18 3.59 5.84
CA GLY A 594 -23.42 4.11 5.23
C GLY A 594 -24.65 4.05 6.16
N PRO A 595 -25.75 4.72 5.80
CA PRO A 595 -26.96 4.85 6.64
C PRO A 595 -27.73 3.52 6.83
N GLN A 596 -27.49 2.53 5.97
CA GLN A 596 -28.08 1.19 6.10
C GLN A 596 -27.27 0.25 6.99
N ALA A 597 -26.04 0.63 7.39
CA ALA A 597 -25.21 -0.22 8.22
C ALA A 597 -25.53 0.00 9.72
N ARG A 598 -25.75 -1.10 10.45
CA ARG A 598 -26.13 -1.07 11.87
C ARG A 598 -24.97 -0.74 12.80
N CYS A 599 -25.23 0.06 13.83
CA CYS A 599 -24.29 0.26 14.94
C CYS A 599 -24.34 -0.95 15.88
N ALA A 600 -23.25 -1.72 15.97
CA ALA A 600 -23.14 -2.82 16.95
C ALA A 600 -22.47 -2.40 18.27
N ASN A 601 -21.63 -1.36 18.25
CA ASN A 601 -20.91 -0.85 19.42
C ASN A 601 -20.82 0.69 19.39
N PRO A 602 -21.57 1.41 20.25
CA PRO A 602 -21.55 2.87 20.33
C PRO A 602 -20.32 3.41 21.09
N LEU A 603 -19.57 2.55 21.77
CA LEU A 603 -18.29 2.85 22.43
C LEU A 603 -17.09 2.66 21.48
N ALA A 604 -17.33 2.45 20.18
CA ALA A 604 -16.28 2.38 19.17
C ALA A 604 -15.71 3.77 18.86
N LYS A 605 -14.41 3.81 18.49
CA LYS A 605 -13.64 5.03 18.17
C LYS A 605 -14.37 6.05 17.26
N GLY A 606 -15.18 5.59 16.31
CA GLY A 606 -15.93 6.47 15.41
C GLY A 606 -16.95 7.38 16.10
N TYR A 607 -17.37 7.03 17.33
CA TYR A 607 -18.39 7.78 18.08
C TYR A 607 -17.82 8.83 19.04
N LEU A 608 -16.50 8.92 19.20
CA LEU A 608 -15.85 9.87 20.11
C LEU A 608 -16.22 11.33 19.79
N GLN A 609 -16.28 11.69 18.49
CA GLN A 609 -16.67 13.04 18.05
C GLN A 609 -18.12 13.38 18.42
N PHE A 610 -19.05 12.42 18.35
CA PHE A 610 -20.42 12.63 18.80
C PHE A 610 -20.50 12.80 20.31
N PHE A 611 -19.60 12.16 21.07
CA PHE A 611 -19.50 12.34 22.52
C PHE A 611 -18.93 13.72 22.90
N GLU A 612 -17.91 14.19 22.18
CA GLU A 612 -17.33 15.53 22.39
C GLU A 612 -18.31 16.65 22.02
N ASN A 613 -19.14 16.44 21.00
CA ASN A 613 -20.23 17.34 20.60
C ASN A 613 -21.49 17.24 21.49
N GLY A 614 -21.52 16.34 22.49
CA GLY A 614 -22.67 16.12 23.38
C GLY A 614 -23.88 15.42 22.75
N ILE A 615 -23.75 14.96 21.50
CA ILE A 615 -24.81 14.20 20.78
C ILE A 615 -24.92 12.79 21.36
N LEU A 616 -23.79 12.12 21.58
CA LEU A 616 -23.73 10.91 22.40
C LEU A 616 -23.40 11.34 23.83
N SER A 617 -24.16 10.88 24.80
CA SER A 617 -23.98 11.23 26.22
C SER A 617 -24.18 10.01 27.12
N SER A 618 -23.95 10.21 28.41
CA SER A 618 -24.08 9.21 29.46
C SER A 618 -24.41 9.91 30.77
N GLU A 619 -25.17 9.26 31.64
CA GLU A 619 -25.35 9.69 33.02
C GLU A 619 -24.03 9.70 33.82
N TYR A 620 -23.08 8.83 33.45
CA TYR A 620 -21.79 8.69 34.12
C TYR A 620 -20.64 9.30 33.32
N THR A 621 -19.82 10.12 33.98
CA THR A 621 -18.55 10.63 33.42
C THR A 621 -17.63 9.51 32.92
N TYR A 622 -17.72 8.32 33.54
CA TYR A 622 -16.96 7.12 33.18
C TYR A 622 -17.14 6.67 31.74
N ALA A 623 -18.28 6.92 31.09
CA ALA A 623 -18.46 6.56 29.68
C ALA A 623 -17.49 7.33 28.77
N LYS A 624 -17.20 8.59 29.11
CA LYS A 624 -16.20 9.42 28.41
C LYS A 624 -14.80 8.82 28.58
N GLU A 625 -14.44 8.47 29.81
CA GLU A 625 -13.14 7.87 30.14
C GLU A 625 -12.97 6.51 29.47
N ALA A 626 -14.01 5.67 29.43
CA ALA A 626 -14.00 4.39 28.73
C ALA A 626 -13.89 4.54 27.19
N LEU A 627 -14.55 5.54 26.60
CA LEU A 627 -14.41 5.90 25.19
C LEU A 627 -13.00 6.41 24.86
N GLN A 628 -12.46 7.31 25.69
CA GLN A 628 -11.12 7.86 25.54
C GLN A 628 -10.06 6.77 25.70
N MET A 629 -10.18 5.90 26.72
CA MET A 629 -9.35 4.71 26.89
C MET A 629 -9.41 3.82 25.65
N ASN A 630 -10.60 3.45 25.16
CA ASN A 630 -10.72 2.54 24.02
C ASN A 630 -10.10 3.16 22.76
N ALA A 631 -10.25 4.49 22.57
CA ALA A 631 -9.57 5.23 21.51
C ALA A 631 -8.03 5.23 21.68
N SER A 632 -7.53 5.41 22.90
CA SER A 632 -6.10 5.43 23.24
C SER A 632 -5.43 4.06 23.10
N CYS A 633 -6.09 3.01 23.54
CA CYS A 633 -5.61 1.63 23.49
C CYS A 633 -5.85 0.97 22.13
N SER A 634 -6.72 1.53 21.27
CA SER A 634 -7.07 0.95 19.96
C SER A 634 -5.88 0.62 19.07
N TYR A 635 -4.80 1.42 19.13
CA TYR A 635 -3.57 1.14 18.40
C TYR A 635 -2.86 -0.08 18.99
N TRP A 636 -2.54 -0.07 20.28
CA TRP A 636 -1.87 -1.18 20.96
C TRP A 636 -2.64 -2.50 20.76
N ILE A 637 -3.94 -2.56 21.01
CA ILE A 637 -4.75 -3.77 20.81
C ILE A 637 -4.61 -4.36 19.39
N SER A 638 -4.46 -3.51 18.37
CA SER A 638 -4.31 -3.95 16.97
C SER A 638 -2.87 -4.31 16.58
N ALA A 639 -1.87 -3.78 17.28
CA ALA A 639 -0.45 -3.85 16.90
C ALA A 639 0.37 -4.76 17.83
N ARG A 640 -0.06 -4.96 19.07
CA ARG A 640 0.59 -5.69 20.17
C ARG A 640 1.22 -6.99 19.71
N ASP A 641 0.44 -7.92 19.16
CA ASP A 641 0.94 -9.25 18.80
C ASP A 641 1.96 -9.21 17.65
N ARG A 642 1.87 -8.19 16.76
CA ARG A 642 2.84 -7.92 15.68
C ARG A 642 4.14 -7.29 16.19
N ILE A 643 4.06 -6.46 17.23
CA ILE A 643 5.21 -5.83 17.91
C ILE A 643 5.93 -6.86 18.80
N MET A 644 5.19 -7.65 19.59
CA MET A 644 5.72 -8.67 20.49
C MET A 644 6.36 -9.86 19.77
N SER A 645 5.98 -10.12 18.50
CA SER A 645 6.57 -11.17 17.66
C SER A 645 7.77 -10.71 16.82
N GLN A 646 8.26 -9.47 17.00
CA GLN A 646 9.51 -9.03 16.41
C GLN A 646 10.70 -9.73 17.08
N MET A 647 11.58 -10.31 16.27
CA MET A 647 12.78 -10.99 16.74
C MET A 647 13.92 -9.98 16.89
N VAL A 648 14.36 -9.76 18.13
CA VAL A 648 15.52 -8.91 18.47
C VAL A 648 16.71 -9.81 18.79
N VAL A 649 17.85 -9.52 18.15
CA VAL A 649 19.14 -10.12 18.50
C VAL A 649 20.02 -9.02 19.09
N TYR A 650 20.57 -9.25 20.29
CA TYR A 650 21.45 -8.32 20.98
C TYR A 650 22.91 -8.80 20.90
N GLN A 651 23.86 -7.89 20.69
CA GLN A 651 25.29 -8.22 20.61
C GLN A 651 25.95 -8.17 22.01
N GLY A 652 26.72 -9.21 22.38
CA GLY A 652 27.61 -9.27 23.56
C GLY A 652 26.94 -9.24 24.94
N GLU A 653 27.24 -10.19 25.83
CA GLU A 653 26.54 -10.31 27.14
C GLU A 653 27.09 -9.40 28.26
N GLU A 654 28.26 -8.78 28.08
CA GLU A 654 29.07 -8.26 29.19
C GLU A 654 28.61 -6.91 29.77
N ASN A 655 27.74 -6.14 29.08
CA ASN A 655 27.27 -4.85 29.61
C ASN A 655 25.81 -4.55 29.23
N LYS A 656 24.90 -4.74 30.19
CA LYS A 656 23.44 -4.74 29.93
C LYS A 656 22.82 -3.40 29.54
N ASN A 657 23.46 -2.26 29.85
CA ASN A 657 22.83 -0.94 29.67
C ASN A 657 23.02 -0.35 28.26
N ASP A 658 24.21 -0.51 27.66
CA ASP A 658 24.54 0.03 26.33
C ASP A 658 24.49 -1.03 25.21
N GLN A 659 23.82 -2.16 25.49
CA GLN A 659 23.77 -3.29 24.57
C GLN A 659 22.96 -2.94 23.31
N VAL A 660 23.65 -2.90 22.17
CA VAL A 660 23.03 -2.72 20.85
C VAL A 660 22.35 -4.02 20.45
N GLY A 661 21.13 -3.91 19.93
CA GLY A 661 20.43 -5.00 19.27
C GLY A 661 19.90 -4.57 17.91
N PHE A 662 19.48 -5.56 17.13
CA PHE A 662 18.97 -5.34 15.79
C PHE A 662 17.71 -6.16 15.54
N ILE A 663 16.78 -5.57 14.80
CA ILE A 663 15.59 -6.20 14.25
C ILE A 663 15.76 -6.23 12.74
N LEU A 664 15.56 -7.39 12.14
CA LEU A 664 15.50 -7.56 10.69
C LEU A 664 14.01 -7.58 10.28
N PRO A 665 13.48 -6.50 9.67
CA PRO A 665 12.08 -6.46 9.29
C PRO A 665 11.81 -7.49 8.18
N ARG A 666 10.73 -8.26 8.32
CA ARG A 666 10.36 -9.35 7.40
C ARG A 666 9.69 -8.80 6.14
N ILE A 667 10.43 -8.01 5.38
CA ILE A 667 9.93 -7.29 4.21
C ILE A 667 9.81 -8.23 3.02
N ILE A 668 8.72 -8.08 2.29
CA ILE A 668 8.48 -8.68 0.97
C ILE A 668 8.65 -7.53 -0.05
N PRO A 669 9.82 -7.37 -0.70
CA PRO A 669 10.14 -6.18 -1.50
C PRO A 669 9.13 -5.84 -2.60
N MET A 670 8.47 -6.83 -3.21
CA MET A 670 7.37 -6.62 -4.15
C MET A 670 6.10 -7.36 -3.70
N GLY A 671 5.61 -7.06 -2.50
CA GLY A 671 4.43 -7.71 -1.91
C GLY A 671 3.07 -7.28 -2.50
N THR A 672 3.02 -6.24 -3.34
CA THR A 672 1.80 -5.80 -4.05
C THR A 672 1.93 -5.90 -5.58
N ILE A 673 0.80 -5.94 -6.30
CA ILE A 673 0.78 -5.80 -7.77
C ILE A 673 1.39 -4.47 -8.28
N THR A 674 1.50 -3.46 -7.42
CA THR A 674 2.18 -2.19 -7.70
C THR A 674 3.68 -2.24 -7.42
N ARG A 675 4.22 -3.43 -7.13
CA ARG A 675 5.61 -3.71 -6.74
C ARG A 675 6.05 -3.01 -5.45
N ARG A 676 5.12 -2.55 -4.61
CA ARG A 676 5.45 -1.95 -3.31
C ARG A 676 5.86 -3.03 -2.32
N ALA A 677 6.82 -2.68 -1.47
CA ALA A 677 7.19 -3.47 -0.31
C ALA A 677 5.99 -3.67 0.63
N VAL A 678 5.92 -4.83 1.28
CA VAL A 678 4.92 -5.15 2.28
C VAL A 678 5.59 -5.75 3.50
N GLU A 679 5.28 -5.20 4.68
CA GLU A 679 5.54 -5.81 5.98
C GLU A 679 4.41 -5.37 6.94
N ASN A 680 4.08 -6.22 7.90
CA ASN A 680 2.86 -6.08 8.71
C ASN A 680 2.98 -5.09 9.88
N THR A 681 4.15 -4.56 10.20
CA THR A 681 4.45 -3.90 11.48
C THR A 681 5.02 -2.49 11.24
N TRP A 682 6.20 -2.42 10.67
CA TRP A 682 7.00 -1.23 10.38
C TRP A 682 6.43 -0.42 9.22
N LEU A 683 6.08 -1.09 8.12
CA LEU A 683 5.41 -0.47 6.96
C LEU A 683 3.94 -0.09 7.24
N THR A 684 3.42 -0.37 8.45
CA THR A 684 2.12 0.13 8.94
C THR A 684 2.24 0.94 10.24
N ALA A 685 3.46 1.27 10.67
CA ALA A 685 3.71 1.96 11.94
C ALA A 685 3.19 3.40 11.88
N SER A 686 2.28 3.74 12.81
CA SER A 686 1.79 5.11 12.92
C SER A 686 2.77 6.00 13.68
N ASN A 687 2.81 7.29 13.33
CA ASN A 687 3.55 8.29 14.11
C ASN A 687 3.00 8.39 15.55
N ALA A 688 3.87 8.79 16.48
CA ALA A 688 3.54 9.01 17.89
C ALA A 688 2.37 9.99 18.06
N LYS A 689 1.44 9.67 18.96
CA LYS A 689 0.31 10.53 19.32
C LYS A 689 0.15 10.58 20.84
N LYS A 690 0.06 11.80 21.37
CA LYS A 690 -0.07 12.09 22.82
C LYS A 690 -1.24 11.37 23.51
N ASN A 691 -2.24 10.95 22.74
CA ASN A 691 -3.42 10.22 23.20
C ASN A 691 -3.44 8.72 22.82
N ARG A 692 -2.32 8.08 22.45
CA ARG A 692 -2.30 6.64 22.08
C ARG A 692 -1.15 5.87 22.71
N VAL A 693 -1.50 4.80 23.43
CA VAL A 693 -0.56 3.84 24.03
C VAL A 693 0.23 3.13 22.94
N GLY A 694 1.54 3.04 23.10
CA GLY A 694 2.47 2.34 22.21
C GLY A 694 2.71 2.98 20.85
N SER A 695 2.13 4.16 20.57
CA SER A 695 2.24 4.82 19.25
C SER A 695 3.63 5.39 18.94
N GLU A 696 4.51 5.44 19.93
CA GLU A 696 5.92 5.82 19.85
C GLU A 696 6.83 4.77 19.17
N LEU A 697 6.27 3.64 18.69
CA LEU A 697 6.99 2.50 18.11
C LEU A 697 8.19 2.87 17.22
N LYS A 698 8.01 3.78 16.25
CA LYS A 698 9.09 4.20 15.34
C LYS A 698 10.31 4.71 16.13
N ALA A 699 10.11 5.55 17.16
CA ALA A 699 11.18 6.21 17.91
C ALA A 699 11.92 5.29 18.91
N MET A 700 11.49 4.03 19.04
CA MET A 700 12.21 2.98 19.77
C MET A 700 13.31 2.35 18.91
N VAL A 701 13.26 2.55 17.59
CA VAL A 701 14.40 2.30 16.69
C VAL A 701 15.37 3.48 16.84
N ARG A 702 16.59 3.17 17.28
CA ARG A 702 17.61 4.15 17.67
C ARG A 702 18.94 3.81 17.03
N ALA A 703 19.61 4.79 16.46
CA ALA A 703 20.93 4.60 15.90
C ALA A 703 21.93 4.22 17.02
N PRO A 704 22.85 3.28 16.79
CA PRO A 704 23.89 2.94 17.75
C PRO A 704 24.89 4.10 17.92
N PRO A 705 25.69 4.11 19.00
CA PRO A 705 26.68 5.15 19.24
C PRO A 705 27.61 5.37 18.03
N GLY A 706 27.75 6.63 17.59
CA GLY A 706 28.56 7.00 16.42
C GLY A 706 27.82 6.93 15.07
N TYR A 707 26.53 6.60 15.05
CA TYR A 707 25.66 6.61 13.87
C TYR A 707 24.43 7.50 14.07
N CYS A 708 23.86 7.94 12.95
CA CYS A 708 22.60 8.68 12.86
C CYS A 708 21.75 8.13 11.71
N PHE A 709 20.44 8.35 11.75
CA PHE A 709 19.57 8.19 10.59
C PHE A 709 19.65 9.43 9.71
N VAL A 710 19.86 9.24 8.41
CA VAL A 710 19.76 10.27 7.38
C VAL A 710 18.68 9.85 6.40
N GLY A 711 17.76 10.74 6.04
CA GLY A 711 16.76 10.42 5.03
C GLY A 711 15.74 11.51 4.77
N ALA A 712 14.81 11.28 3.85
CA ALA A 712 13.80 12.26 3.48
C ALA A 712 12.47 11.60 3.10
N ASP A 713 11.41 12.43 3.11
CA ASP A 713 10.10 12.13 2.55
C ASP A 713 10.00 12.75 1.15
N VAL A 714 9.58 11.99 0.12
CA VAL A 714 9.49 12.52 -1.25
C VAL A 714 8.20 13.32 -1.43
N ASP A 715 8.27 14.63 -1.19
CA ASP A 715 7.14 15.56 -1.27
C ASP A 715 6.23 15.32 -2.49
N SER A 716 5.02 14.87 -2.19
CA SER A 716 3.93 14.69 -3.16
C SER A 716 4.31 13.83 -4.38
N GLN A 717 5.19 12.83 -4.21
CA GLN A 717 5.76 11.99 -5.28
C GLN A 717 4.74 11.56 -6.34
N GLU A 718 3.70 10.83 -5.95
CA GLU A 718 2.67 10.30 -6.86
C GLU A 718 1.89 11.42 -7.58
N LEU A 719 1.70 12.56 -6.91
CA LEU A 719 0.95 13.70 -7.43
C LEU A 719 1.77 14.49 -8.46
N TRP A 720 3.08 14.62 -8.22
CA TRP A 720 4.02 15.17 -9.19
C TRP A 720 4.15 14.27 -10.43
N ILE A 721 4.26 12.94 -10.25
CA ILE A 721 4.26 11.99 -11.37
C ILE A 721 2.98 12.10 -12.20
N ALA A 722 1.81 12.20 -11.54
CA ALA A 722 0.53 12.39 -12.23
C ALA A 722 0.47 13.72 -13.00
N GLY A 723 1.03 14.81 -12.45
CA GLY A 723 1.16 16.08 -13.15
C GLY A 723 2.08 16.00 -14.37
N LEU A 724 3.25 15.39 -14.20
CA LEU A 724 4.25 15.20 -15.26
C LEU A 724 3.70 14.39 -16.45
N VAL A 725 2.87 13.38 -16.19
CA VAL A 725 2.15 12.62 -17.25
C VAL A 725 1.21 13.51 -18.09
N GLY A 726 0.63 14.56 -17.49
CA GLY A 726 -0.19 15.54 -18.21
C GLY A 726 0.66 16.60 -18.93
N ASP A 727 1.70 17.08 -18.28
CA ASP A 727 2.67 18.03 -18.85
C ASP A 727 3.37 17.46 -20.10
N ALA A 728 3.54 16.13 -20.16
CA ALA A 728 4.05 15.40 -21.31
C ALA A 728 3.20 15.53 -22.60
N SER A 729 1.94 15.99 -22.54
CA SER A 729 1.16 16.36 -23.75
C SER A 729 1.53 17.74 -24.29
N PHE A 730 2.11 18.61 -23.48
CA PHE A 730 2.56 19.96 -23.88
C PHE A 730 4.09 20.05 -24.04
N GLN A 731 4.82 19.01 -23.64
CA GLN A 731 6.30 18.95 -23.63
C GLN A 731 6.97 20.06 -22.79
N ILE A 732 6.25 20.58 -21.79
CA ILE A 732 6.70 21.68 -20.92
C ILE A 732 6.18 21.46 -19.48
N HIS A 733 7.06 21.61 -18.49
CA HIS A 733 6.70 21.51 -17.06
C HIS A 733 5.70 22.59 -16.66
N GLY A 734 4.65 22.19 -15.92
CA GLY A 734 3.52 23.05 -15.57
C GLY A 734 2.57 23.34 -16.73
N GLY A 735 2.74 22.66 -17.88
CA GLY A 735 1.93 22.88 -19.07
C GLY A 735 0.43 22.64 -18.85
N ASN A 736 0.09 21.65 -18.01
CA ASN A 736 -1.27 21.32 -17.60
C ASN A 736 -1.61 21.96 -16.24
N ALA A 737 -2.90 22.28 -16.00
CA ALA A 737 -3.33 22.97 -14.78
C ALA A 737 -2.96 22.22 -13.49
N ILE A 738 -3.00 20.87 -13.46
CA ILE A 738 -2.57 20.10 -12.29
C ILE A 738 -1.05 20.20 -12.05
N GLY A 739 -0.24 20.24 -13.11
CA GLY A 739 1.21 20.39 -13.04
C GLY A 739 1.58 21.76 -12.48
N PHE A 740 0.95 22.81 -13.02
CA PHE A 740 1.10 24.18 -12.54
C PHE A 740 0.69 24.34 -11.06
N MET A 741 -0.47 23.80 -10.66
CA MET A 741 -0.93 23.83 -9.26
C MET A 741 -0.02 23.05 -8.30
N ASN A 742 0.78 22.09 -8.78
CA ASN A 742 1.73 21.34 -7.97
C ASN A 742 3.09 22.06 -7.86
N LEU A 743 3.53 22.76 -8.91
CA LEU A 743 4.85 23.38 -8.99
C LEU A 743 4.90 24.82 -8.48
N GLU A 744 3.83 25.60 -8.72
CA GLU A 744 3.73 27.04 -8.42
C GLU A 744 2.52 27.38 -7.51
N GLY A 745 1.71 26.38 -7.14
CA GLY A 745 0.48 26.57 -6.36
C GLY A 745 0.72 27.00 -4.91
N SER A 746 0.14 28.13 -4.50
CA SER A 746 0.30 28.70 -3.17
C SER A 746 -0.91 28.47 -2.26
N LYS A 747 -0.64 28.06 -1.02
CA LYS A 747 -1.63 27.92 0.05
C LYS A 747 -2.26 29.27 0.43
N ALA A 748 -1.46 30.34 0.42
CA ALA A 748 -1.90 31.67 0.85
C ALA A 748 -2.87 32.32 -0.17
N GLN A 749 -2.68 32.02 -1.46
CA GLN A 749 -3.54 32.53 -2.54
C GLN A 749 -4.69 31.56 -2.89
N GLY A 750 -4.77 30.40 -2.23
CA GLY A 750 -5.75 29.35 -2.53
C GLY A 750 -5.59 28.74 -3.92
N THR A 751 -4.45 28.94 -4.59
CA THR A 751 -4.15 28.40 -5.93
C THR A 751 -3.65 26.95 -5.86
N ASP A 752 -3.24 26.45 -4.68
CA ASP A 752 -2.93 25.03 -4.50
C ASP A 752 -4.16 24.14 -4.64
N MET A 753 -3.95 22.93 -5.18
CA MET A 753 -5.02 21.97 -5.50
C MET A 753 -5.95 21.66 -4.33
N HIS A 754 -5.42 21.54 -3.10
CA HIS A 754 -6.26 21.21 -1.95
C HIS A 754 -7.16 22.38 -1.54
N SER A 755 -6.67 23.62 -1.67
CA SER A 755 -7.49 24.82 -1.43
C SER A 755 -8.56 25.02 -2.51
N ARG A 756 -8.23 24.81 -3.79
CA ARG A 756 -9.21 24.81 -4.89
C ARG A 756 -10.31 23.76 -4.65
N THR A 757 -9.96 22.52 -4.29
CA THR A 757 -10.95 21.47 -3.97
C THR A 757 -11.76 21.78 -2.72
N ALA A 758 -11.13 22.28 -1.65
CA ALA A 758 -11.82 22.72 -0.43
C ALA A 758 -12.87 23.80 -0.73
N SER A 759 -12.53 24.78 -1.56
CA SER A 759 -13.44 25.85 -1.99
C SER A 759 -14.62 25.36 -2.83
N ILE A 760 -14.47 24.29 -3.62
CA ILE A 760 -15.56 23.71 -4.41
C ILE A 760 -16.50 22.86 -3.54
N LEU A 761 -15.94 22.12 -2.58
CA LEU A 761 -16.70 21.21 -1.71
C LEU A 761 -17.27 21.88 -0.44
N GLY A 762 -16.77 23.07 -0.06
CA GLY A 762 -17.15 23.74 1.19
C GLY A 762 -16.61 23.05 2.45
N ILE A 763 -15.47 22.36 2.36
CA ILE A 763 -14.85 21.60 3.47
C ILE A 763 -13.48 22.17 3.86
N SER A 764 -12.87 21.67 4.94
CA SER A 764 -11.52 22.11 5.33
C SER A 764 -10.46 21.62 4.34
N ARG A 765 -9.33 22.34 4.26
CA ARG A 765 -8.19 21.95 3.41
C ARG A 765 -7.61 20.56 3.76
N ASN A 766 -7.69 20.16 5.04
CA ASN A 766 -7.19 18.85 5.47
C ASN A 766 -8.11 17.71 5.02
N ASP A 767 -9.43 17.93 5.07
CA ASP A 767 -10.42 16.97 4.55
C ASP A 767 -10.32 16.89 3.01
N ALA A 768 -10.14 18.04 2.35
CA ALA A 768 -9.85 18.10 0.91
C ALA A 768 -8.53 17.42 0.52
N LYS A 769 -7.53 17.33 1.42
CA LYS A 769 -6.32 16.52 1.20
C LYS A 769 -6.69 15.03 1.11
N VAL A 770 -7.38 14.49 2.12
CA VAL A 770 -7.84 13.08 2.13
C VAL A 770 -8.70 12.78 0.91
N PHE A 771 -9.60 13.70 0.56
CA PHE A 771 -10.49 13.60 -0.59
C PHE A 771 -9.74 13.56 -1.93
N ASN A 772 -8.76 14.45 -2.15
CA ASN A 772 -8.04 14.53 -3.42
C ASN A 772 -7.22 13.28 -3.74
N TYR A 773 -6.52 12.70 -2.76
CA TYR A 773 -5.84 11.42 -2.99
C TYR A 773 -6.84 10.33 -3.42
N GLY A 774 -7.96 10.16 -2.69
CA GLY A 774 -9.00 9.20 -3.08
C GLY A 774 -9.54 9.44 -4.50
N ARG A 775 -9.80 10.71 -4.86
CA ARG A 775 -10.34 11.13 -6.17
C ARG A 775 -9.40 10.86 -7.35
N ILE A 776 -8.11 11.16 -7.19
CA ILE A 776 -7.11 10.99 -8.25
C ILE A 776 -6.90 9.50 -8.55
N TYR A 777 -6.91 8.65 -7.52
CA TYR A 777 -6.88 7.18 -7.65
C TYR A 777 -8.20 6.54 -8.11
N GLY A 778 -8.86 7.18 -9.09
CA GLY A 778 -9.97 6.59 -9.82
C GLY A 778 -11.27 6.42 -9.02
N ALA A 779 -11.42 7.02 -7.84
CA ALA A 779 -12.71 7.04 -7.17
C ALA A 779 -13.78 7.76 -8.02
N GLY A 780 -15.01 7.27 -7.94
CA GLY A 780 -16.17 7.79 -8.68
C GLY A 780 -17.12 8.60 -7.79
N LEU A 781 -18.22 9.07 -8.39
CA LEU A 781 -19.23 9.93 -7.75
C LEU A 781 -19.68 9.40 -6.38
N ARG A 782 -20.10 8.13 -6.30
CA ARG A 782 -20.59 7.51 -5.05
C ARG A 782 -19.60 7.62 -3.89
N PHE A 783 -18.30 7.41 -4.13
CA PHE A 783 -17.28 7.54 -3.09
C PHE A 783 -17.13 8.99 -2.63
N ALA A 784 -17.12 9.93 -3.57
CA ALA A 784 -17.08 11.36 -3.27
C ALA A 784 -18.28 11.79 -2.42
N SER A 785 -19.51 11.41 -2.79
CA SER A 785 -20.71 11.73 -2.04
C SER A 785 -20.71 11.12 -0.63
N THR A 786 -20.33 9.84 -0.49
CA THR A 786 -20.22 9.20 0.83
C THR A 786 -19.16 9.88 1.71
N LEU A 787 -18.00 10.20 1.15
CA LEU A 787 -16.91 10.86 1.89
C LEU A 787 -17.27 12.31 2.28
N LEU A 788 -17.97 13.05 1.40
CA LEU A 788 -18.47 14.39 1.69
C LEU A 788 -19.48 14.38 2.86
N ARG A 789 -20.38 13.38 2.90
CA ARG A 789 -21.32 13.19 4.03
C ARG A 789 -20.62 12.76 5.33
N GLN A 790 -19.47 12.08 5.27
CA GLN A 790 -18.66 11.79 6.46
C GLN A 790 -18.05 13.07 7.06
N PHE A 791 -17.62 14.03 6.23
CA PHE A 791 -17.10 15.31 6.69
C PHE A 791 -18.21 16.30 7.10
N ASN A 792 -19.35 16.26 6.41
CA ASN A 792 -20.52 17.08 6.73
C ASN A 792 -21.80 16.22 6.81
N PRO A 793 -22.15 15.69 7.98
CA PRO A 793 -23.35 14.85 8.15
C PRO A 793 -24.69 15.57 7.95
N THR A 794 -24.72 16.91 7.78
CA THR A 794 -25.97 17.66 7.59
C THR A 794 -26.33 17.91 6.13
N ILE A 795 -25.47 17.50 5.17
CA ILE A 795 -25.74 17.64 3.74
C ILE A 795 -26.74 16.55 3.27
N SER A 796 -27.72 16.92 2.45
CA SER A 796 -28.66 15.96 1.88
C SER A 796 -28.01 15.05 0.84
N ASP A 797 -28.64 13.91 0.56
CA ASP A 797 -28.18 12.97 -0.47
C ASP A 797 -28.02 13.63 -1.85
N ALA A 798 -29.02 14.43 -2.25
CA ALA A 798 -29.06 15.12 -3.53
C ALA A 798 -28.04 16.27 -3.60
N ASP A 799 -27.85 17.01 -2.51
CA ASP A 799 -26.86 18.10 -2.45
C ASP A 799 -25.43 17.57 -2.46
N ALA A 800 -25.18 16.42 -1.81
CA ALA A 800 -23.90 15.72 -1.86
C ALA A 800 -23.57 15.26 -3.28
N ASP A 801 -24.53 14.62 -3.97
CA ASP A 801 -24.35 14.16 -5.35
C ASP A 801 -24.18 15.34 -6.32
N SER A 802 -24.94 16.43 -6.15
CA SER A 802 -24.79 17.66 -6.93
C SER A 802 -23.41 18.31 -6.73
N THR A 803 -22.91 18.34 -5.50
CA THR A 803 -21.60 18.94 -5.16
C THR A 803 -20.45 18.08 -5.65
N ALA A 804 -20.57 16.75 -5.56
CA ALA A 804 -19.63 15.81 -6.15
C ALA A 804 -19.60 15.94 -7.68
N ASP A 805 -20.75 16.02 -8.35
CA ASP A 805 -20.85 16.18 -9.81
C ASP A 805 -20.22 17.50 -10.29
N LYS A 806 -20.48 18.62 -9.61
CA LYS A 806 -19.81 19.92 -9.84
C LYS A 806 -18.28 19.78 -9.75
N LEU A 807 -17.77 19.06 -8.74
CA LEU A 807 -16.33 18.85 -8.59
C LEU A 807 -15.76 18.00 -9.73
N TYR A 808 -16.38 16.89 -10.11
CA TYR A 808 -15.87 16.06 -11.21
C TYR A 808 -15.94 16.79 -12.56
N LYS A 809 -16.98 17.60 -12.80
CA LYS A 809 -17.08 18.46 -14.00
C LYS A 809 -15.99 19.52 -14.05
N ASN A 810 -15.67 20.18 -12.92
CA ASN A 810 -14.59 21.18 -12.88
C ASN A 810 -13.18 20.55 -12.98
N THR A 811 -13.00 19.34 -12.45
CA THR A 811 -11.68 18.68 -12.38
C THR A 811 -11.42 17.73 -13.56
N LYS A 812 -12.15 16.62 -13.68
CA LYS A 812 -11.99 15.68 -14.80
C LYS A 812 -12.55 16.24 -16.11
N GLY A 813 -13.55 17.11 -16.06
CA GLY A 813 -14.21 17.65 -17.25
C GLY A 813 -15.40 16.82 -17.71
N GLN A 814 -15.82 17.02 -18.95
CA GLN A 814 -16.92 16.29 -19.59
C GLN A 814 -16.39 15.14 -20.46
N LYS A 815 -16.92 13.92 -20.30
CA LYS A 815 -16.56 12.80 -21.19
C LYS A 815 -17.36 12.85 -22.49
N THR A 816 -16.65 12.87 -23.61
CA THR A 816 -17.19 13.19 -24.94
C THR A 816 -16.75 12.15 -25.97
N THR A 817 -17.67 11.66 -26.82
CA THR A 817 -17.38 10.66 -27.86
C THR A 817 -17.45 11.27 -29.25
N ARG A 818 -16.30 11.41 -29.93
CA ARG A 818 -16.22 11.95 -31.30
C ARG A 818 -15.17 11.20 -32.13
N LYS A 819 -15.60 10.14 -32.84
CA LYS A 819 -14.75 9.24 -33.67
C LYS A 819 -13.78 9.94 -34.63
N VAL A 820 -14.08 11.17 -35.06
CA VAL A 820 -13.22 12.00 -35.93
C VAL A 820 -11.93 12.45 -35.23
N LEU A 821 -12.01 12.74 -33.92
CA LEU A 821 -10.89 13.19 -33.10
C LEU A 821 -10.20 12.00 -32.41
N ARG A 822 -11.01 11.06 -31.92
CA ARG A 822 -10.54 9.83 -31.28
C ARG A 822 -11.62 8.77 -31.33
N GLU A 823 -11.24 7.51 -31.60
CA GLU A 823 -12.20 6.39 -31.63
C GLU A 823 -12.94 6.19 -30.30
N ARG A 824 -12.28 6.52 -29.19
CA ARG A 824 -12.72 6.30 -27.81
C ARG A 824 -13.22 7.60 -27.17
N PRO A 825 -14.12 7.52 -26.16
CA PRO A 825 -14.57 8.70 -25.44
C PRO A 825 -13.42 9.30 -24.61
N PHE A 826 -13.28 10.62 -24.62
CA PHE A 826 -12.22 11.34 -23.92
C PHE A 826 -12.78 12.47 -23.05
N TRP A 827 -12.02 12.87 -22.04
CA TRP A 827 -12.33 13.98 -21.12
C TRP A 827 -11.90 15.33 -21.71
N ARG A 828 -12.69 16.39 -21.47
CA ARG A 828 -12.34 17.76 -21.90
C ARG A 828 -12.84 18.84 -20.95
N GLY A 829 -12.16 19.99 -20.94
CA GLY A 829 -12.59 21.22 -20.28
C GLY A 829 -12.44 21.27 -18.76
N GLY A 830 -11.83 20.26 -18.13
CA GLY A 830 -11.49 20.25 -16.71
C GLY A 830 -9.99 20.39 -16.46
N THR A 831 -9.60 20.80 -15.24
CA THR A 831 -8.19 21.02 -14.83
C THR A 831 -7.29 19.78 -14.91
N GLU A 832 -7.86 18.59 -15.10
CA GLU A 832 -7.17 17.30 -15.08
C GLU A 832 -7.50 16.44 -16.30
N SER A 833 -8.25 16.97 -17.29
CA SER A 833 -8.70 16.20 -18.46
C SER A 833 -7.54 15.52 -19.19
N PHE A 834 -6.43 16.24 -19.41
CA PHE A 834 -5.21 15.72 -20.04
C PHE A 834 -4.63 14.51 -19.28
N VAL A 835 -4.52 14.60 -17.96
CA VAL A 835 -4.00 13.51 -17.11
C VAL A 835 -4.93 12.30 -17.15
N PHE A 836 -6.25 12.49 -17.02
CA PHE A 836 -7.18 11.36 -17.08
C PHE A 836 -7.24 10.70 -18.45
N ASN A 837 -7.07 11.45 -19.55
CA ASN A 837 -6.95 10.87 -20.88
C ASN A 837 -5.68 10.02 -21.01
N LYS A 838 -4.51 10.54 -20.59
CA LYS A 838 -3.25 9.79 -20.62
C LYS A 838 -3.26 8.56 -19.71
N LEU A 839 -3.86 8.66 -18.52
CA LEU A 839 -3.98 7.52 -17.60
C LEU A 839 -4.96 6.46 -18.12
N GLU A 840 -6.07 6.85 -18.75
CA GLU A 840 -6.93 5.89 -19.46
C GLU A 840 -6.19 5.25 -20.64
N ASP A 841 -5.36 5.99 -21.39
CA ASP A 841 -4.55 5.43 -22.49
C ASP A 841 -3.54 4.38 -22.00
N PHE A 842 -2.78 4.69 -20.95
CA PHE A 842 -1.91 3.72 -20.26
C PHE A 842 -2.70 2.49 -19.81
N ALA A 843 -3.86 2.70 -19.19
CA ALA A 843 -4.72 1.64 -18.72
C ALA A 843 -5.46 0.89 -19.84
N GLU A 844 -5.44 1.35 -21.09
CA GLU A 844 -6.00 0.64 -22.24
C GLU A 844 -4.96 -0.04 -23.13
N GLN A 845 -3.66 0.19 -22.91
CA GLN A 845 -2.59 -0.61 -23.53
C GLN A 845 -2.79 -2.11 -23.27
N GLU A 846 -2.30 -2.95 -24.19
CA GLU A 846 -2.40 -4.41 -24.04
C GLU A 846 -1.57 -4.91 -22.84
N ARG A 847 -0.29 -4.51 -22.82
CA ARG A 847 0.68 -4.74 -21.74
C ARG A 847 1.14 -3.37 -21.21
N PRO A 848 0.37 -2.72 -20.31
CA PRO A 848 0.76 -1.47 -19.66
C PRO A 848 2.15 -1.57 -19.04
N ARG A 849 2.94 -0.51 -19.20
CA ARG A 849 4.28 -0.36 -18.62
C ARG A 849 4.41 0.97 -17.90
N THR A 850 5.24 1.03 -16.87
CA THR A 850 5.63 2.31 -16.26
C THR A 850 6.40 3.16 -17.29
N PRO A 851 6.21 4.50 -17.31
CA PRO A 851 6.85 5.38 -18.26
C PRO A 851 8.39 5.38 -18.17
N VAL A 852 8.93 5.21 -16.95
CA VAL A 852 10.37 5.37 -16.69
C VAL A 852 11.13 4.06 -16.87
N LEU A 853 10.98 3.07 -15.98
CA LEU A 853 11.73 1.81 -16.09
C LEU A 853 11.10 0.78 -17.04
N GLY A 854 9.93 1.06 -17.61
CA GLY A 854 9.24 0.14 -18.53
C GLY A 854 8.70 -1.12 -17.84
N ALA A 855 8.52 -1.11 -16.52
CA ALA A 855 8.05 -2.24 -15.74
C ALA A 855 6.58 -2.54 -16.05
N GLY A 856 6.27 -3.78 -16.43
CA GLY A 856 4.96 -4.23 -16.85
C GLY A 856 4.00 -4.53 -15.70
N ILE A 857 2.70 -4.46 -15.99
CA ILE A 857 1.67 -4.95 -15.08
C ILE A 857 1.60 -6.49 -15.10
N THR A 858 1.20 -7.08 -13.95
CA THR A 858 0.87 -8.51 -13.80
C THR A 858 -0.01 -9.04 -14.94
N GLU A 859 0.23 -10.28 -15.39
CA GLU A 859 -0.56 -10.95 -16.43
C GLU A 859 -2.06 -10.91 -16.13
N ALA A 860 -2.44 -11.07 -14.86
CA ALA A 860 -3.82 -11.05 -14.38
C ALA A 860 -4.58 -9.72 -14.63
N LEU A 861 -3.89 -8.65 -15.06
CA LEU A 861 -4.45 -7.36 -15.42
C LEU A 861 -4.04 -6.88 -16.82
N MET A 862 -3.49 -7.77 -17.67
CA MET A 862 -3.29 -7.48 -19.09
C MET A 862 -4.64 -7.43 -19.82
N ARG A 863 -4.75 -6.56 -20.83
CA ARG A 863 -6.04 -6.25 -21.49
C ARG A 863 -6.72 -7.47 -22.09
N ARG A 864 -5.94 -8.45 -22.56
CA ARG A 864 -6.38 -9.69 -23.22
C ARG A 864 -7.05 -10.72 -22.30
N PHE A 865 -6.88 -10.61 -20.98
CA PHE A 865 -7.43 -11.57 -20.01
C PHE A 865 -8.58 -10.98 -19.16
N ILE A 866 -8.95 -9.72 -19.38
CA ILE A 866 -9.99 -9.02 -18.63
C ILE A 866 -11.11 -8.53 -19.55
N SER A 867 -12.33 -8.51 -19.04
CA SER A 867 -13.51 -7.99 -19.72
C SER A 867 -13.34 -6.51 -20.13
N LYS A 868 -14.11 -6.06 -21.13
CA LYS A 868 -13.95 -4.71 -21.72
C LYS A 868 -14.31 -3.62 -20.70
N GLY A 869 -13.31 -2.86 -20.26
CA GLY A 869 -13.43 -1.85 -19.19
C GLY A 869 -13.27 -2.42 -17.78
N GLY A 870 -13.10 -3.74 -17.63
CA GLY A 870 -12.82 -4.40 -16.37
C GLY A 870 -11.55 -3.83 -15.70
N PHE A 871 -11.63 -3.67 -14.37
CA PHE A 871 -10.51 -3.22 -13.51
C PHE A 871 -9.82 -1.90 -13.93
N MET A 872 -10.43 -1.06 -14.77
CA MET A 872 -9.83 0.19 -15.28
C MET A 872 -9.22 1.07 -14.17
N THR A 873 -9.99 1.30 -13.10
CA THR A 873 -9.53 2.08 -11.93
C THR A 873 -8.32 1.46 -11.23
N SER A 874 -8.21 0.13 -11.17
CA SER A 874 -7.03 -0.55 -10.63
C SER A 874 -5.81 -0.39 -11.53
N ARG A 875 -5.98 -0.40 -12.87
CA ARG A 875 -4.89 -0.24 -13.85
C ARG A 875 -4.36 1.20 -13.90
N ILE A 876 -5.25 2.19 -13.79
CA ILE A 876 -4.88 3.61 -13.62
C ILE A 876 -4.05 3.82 -12.34
N ASN A 877 -4.53 3.30 -11.20
CA ASN A 877 -3.83 3.43 -9.93
C ASN A 877 -2.48 2.72 -9.94
N TRP A 878 -2.41 1.57 -10.62
CA TRP A 878 -1.17 0.84 -10.82
C TRP A 878 -0.12 1.66 -11.56
N ALA A 879 -0.50 2.39 -12.63
CA ALA A 879 0.46 3.16 -13.42
C ALA A 879 1.20 4.22 -12.58
N ILE A 880 0.48 4.95 -11.71
CA ILE A 880 1.08 5.95 -10.82
C ILE A 880 1.86 5.29 -9.68
N GLN A 881 1.26 4.35 -8.95
CA GLN A 881 1.89 3.75 -7.77
C GLN A 881 3.12 2.92 -8.11
N SER A 882 3.09 2.20 -9.23
CA SER A 882 4.23 1.44 -9.76
C SER A 882 5.34 2.40 -10.25
N SER A 883 5.00 3.57 -10.78
CA SER A 883 6.01 4.61 -11.07
C SER A 883 6.64 5.19 -9.80
N GLY A 884 5.90 5.29 -8.69
CA GLY A 884 6.49 5.64 -7.39
C GLY A 884 7.54 4.62 -6.90
N VAL A 885 7.37 3.34 -7.25
CA VAL A 885 8.38 2.29 -6.97
C VAL A 885 9.60 2.43 -7.89
N ASP A 886 9.42 2.77 -9.17
CA ASP A 886 10.54 3.10 -10.07
C ASP A 886 11.40 4.24 -9.49
N TYR A 887 10.76 5.27 -8.92
CA TYR A 887 11.43 6.39 -8.25
C TYR A 887 12.28 5.91 -7.07
N LEU A 888 11.73 5.06 -6.19
CA LEU A 888 12.45 4.50 -5.04
C LEU A 888 13.67 3.69 -5.47
N HIS A 889 13.53 2.86 -6.52
CA HIS A 889 14.64 2.06 -7.03
C HIS A 889 15.78 2.92 -7.60
N LEU A 890 15.45 4.01 -8.30
CA LEU A 890 16.42 4.96 -8.83
C LEU A 890 17.19 5.66 -7.70
N LEU A 891 16.50 6.12 -6.64
CA LEU A 891 17.14 6.69 -5.45
C LEU A 891 18.15 5.72 -4.80
N ILE A 892 17.75 4.45 -4.62
CA ILE A 892 18.58 3.41 -3.99
C ILE A 892 19.87 3.18 -4.80
N VAL A 893 19.74 3.01 -6.13
CA VAL A 893 20.89 2.78 -7.02
C VAL A 893 21.83 4.00 -7.08
N SER A 894 21.28 5.22 -7.12
CA SER A 894 22.10 6.44 -7.02
C SER A 894 22.85 6.52 -5.70
N MET A 895 22.19 6.22 -4.57
CA MET A 895 22.81 6.27 -3.25
C MET A 895 23.89 5.21 -3.07
N GLU A 896 23.73 3.99 -3.61
CA GLU A 896 24.80 2.98 -3.59
C GLU A 896 26.03 3.45 -4.37
N TYR A 897 25.83 3.95 -5.61
CA TYR A 897 26.91 4.46 -6.44
C TYR A 897 27.66 5.62 -5.77
N LEU A 898 26.93 6.63 -5.27
CA LEU A 898 27.51 7.79 -4.58
C LEU A 898 28.24 7.37 -3.30
N SER A 899 27.68 6.41 -2.55
CA SER A 899 28.31 5.94 -1.31
C SER A 899 29.63 5.22 -1.57
N ARG A 900 29.68 4.36 -2.60
CA ARG A 900 30.92 3.71 -3.06
C ARG A 900 31.92 4.72 -3.63
N ARG A 901 31.48 5.63 -4.50
CA ARG A 901 32.33 6.65 -5.16
C ARG A 901 33.00 7.60 -4.17
N TYR A 902 32.35 7.93 -3.06
CA TYR A 902 32.83 8.91 -2.08
C TYR A 902 33.20 8.31 -0.71
N ASN A 903 33.21 6.99 -0.56
CA ASN A 903 33.44 6.29 0.72
C ASN A 903 32.51 6.76 1.85
N ILE A 904 31.23 7.02 1.55
CA ILE A 904 30.23 7.36 2.57
C ILE A 904 29.78 6.05 3.24
N ASN A 905 29.95 5.93 4.56
CA ASN A 905 29.46 4.78 5.30
C ASN A 905 27.95 4.94 5.60
N ALA A 906 27.13 4.46 4.67
CA ALA A 906 25.67 4.46 4.73
C ALA A 906 25.10 3.08 4.35
N ARG A 907 24.11 2.60 5.13
CA ARG A 907 23.33 1.39 4.85
C ARG A 907 21.84 1.71 4.85
N LEU A 908 21.08 1.13 3.92
CA LEU A 908 19.62 1.30 3.91
C LEU A 908 19.02 0.68 5.19
N SER A 909 18.32 1.49 5.99
CA SER A 909 17.72 1.03 7.25
C SER A 909 16.27 0.64 7.06
N ILE A 910 15.44 1.53 6.49
CA ILE A 910 14.06 1.22 6.15
C ILE A 910 13.50 2.09 5.02
N THR A 911 12.60 1.50 4.22
CA THR A 911 11.70 2.21 3.29
C THR A 911 10.23 2.13 3.75
N VAL A 912 9.55 3.28 3.86
CA VAL A 912 8.12 3.34 4.29
C VAL A 912 7.35 4.30 3.39
N HIS A 913 6.59 3.74 2.44
CA HIS A 913 5.85 4.50 1.42
C HIS A 913 6.79 5.34 0.54
N ASP A 914 6.81 6.66 0.75
CA ASP A 914 7.64 7.70 0.14
C ASP A 914 8.79 8.17 1.06
N GLU A 915 8.87 7.67 2.30
CA GLU A 915 9.98 7.88 3.24
C GLU A 915 11.13 6.88 2.98
N ILE A 916 12.36 7.37 2.78
CA ILE A 916 13.58 6.56 2.72
C ILE A 916 14.57 6.98 3.81
N ARG A 917 15.05 6.02 4.61
CA ARG A 917 15.99 6.28 5.72
C ARG A 917 17.20 5.34 5.66
N TYR A 918 18.39 5.95 5.70
CA TYR A 918 19.69 5.28 5.78
C TYR A 918 20.23 5.40 7.21
N LEU A 919 20.91 4.36 7.69
CA LEU A 919 21.79 4.44 8.84
C LEU A 919 23.17 4.86 8.36
N VAL A 920 23.69 5.98 8.85
CA VAL A 920 24.91 6.62 8.38
C VAL A 920 25.83 6.90 9.57
N LYS A 921 27.14 6.75 9.38
CA LYS A 921 28.12 7.12 10.41
C LYS A 921 28.14 8.64 10.61
N GLU A 922 28.24 9.12 11.85
CA GLU A 922 28.11 10.54 12.22
C GLU A 922 29.08 11.47 11.46
N GLU A 923 30.28 10.98 11.13
CA GLU A 923 31.30 11.71 10.35
C GLU A 923 30.89 12.00 8.90
N ASP A 924 30.00 11.19 8.34
CA ASP A 924 29.56 11.24 6.94
C ASP A 924 28.17 11.87 6.75
N LYS A 925 27.47 12.24 7.84
CA LYS A 925 26.05 12.59 7.80
C LYS A 925 25.69 13.67 6.77
N TYR A 926 26.44 14.78 6.71
CA TYR A 926 26.16 15.86 5.75
C TYR A 926 26.55 15.49 4.31
N ARG A 927 27.53 14.58 4.13
CA ARG A 927 27.93 14.04 2.82
C ARG A 927 26.85 13.09 2.29
N ALA A 928 26.25 12.27 3.16
CA ALA A 928 25.09 11.45 2.84
C ALA A 928 23.84 12.29 2.52
N VAL A 929 23.60 13.38 3.26
CA VAL A 929 22.54 14.35 2.94
C VAL A 929 22.74 14.95 1.53
N MET A 930 23.96 15.34 1.18
CA MET A 930 24.29 15.85 -0.17
C MET A 930 24.11 14.77 -1.24
N ALA A 931 24.58 13.55 -1.00
CA ALA A 931 24.38 12.43 -1.92
C ALA A 931 22.88 12.15 -2.16
N LEU A 932 22.05 12.24 -1.12
CA LEU A 932 20.61 12.02 -1.23
C LEU A 932 19.90 13.13 -2.02
N GLN A 933 20.30 14.40 -1.84
CA GLN A 933 19.82 15.51 -2.68
C GLN A 933 20.20 15.31 -4.16
N VAL A 934 21.45 14.95 -4.45
CA VAL A 934 21.92 14.64 -5.82
C VAL A 934 21.15 13.47 -6.44
N ALA A 935 20.96 12.38 -5.69
CA ALA A 935 20.17 11.22 -6.13
C ALA A 935 18.73 11.59 -6.52
N ASN A 936 18.10 12.49 -5.76
CA ASN A 936 16.75 12.99 -6.05
C ASN A 936 16.70 13.86 -7.32
N VAL A 937 17.69 14.75 -7.50
CA VAL A 937 17.83 15.56 -8.72
C VAL A 937 17.97 14.65 -9.96
N TRP A 938 18.87 13.66 -9.92
CA TRP A 938 19.04 12.69 -11.01
C TRP A 938 17.76 11.89 -11.28
N THR A 939 17.10 11.40 -10.23
CA THR A 939 15.84 10.64 -10.35
C THR A 939 14.75 11.48 -11.01
N ARG A 940 14.54 12.73 -10.59
CA ARG A 940 13.50 13.61 -11.17
C ARG A 940 13.83 14.06 -12.59
N ALA A 941 15.09 14.30 -12.89
CA ALA A 941 15.54 14.58 -14.26
C ALA A 941 15.31 13.38 -15.18
N MET A 942 15.56 12.15 -14.70
CA MET A 942 15.32 10.91 -15.45
C MET A 942 13.83 10.72 -15.77
N PHE A 943 12.96 10.95 -14.78
CA PHE A 943 11.51 11.00 -14.99
C PHE A 943 11.10 12.03 -16.06
N SER A 944 11.67 13.24 -16.01
CA SER A 944 11.36 14.31 -16.96
C SER A 944 11.80 13.94 -18.38
N GLN A 945 13.03 13.43 -18.54
CA GLN A 945 13.58 13.00 -19.83
C GLN A 945 12.77 11.86 -20.46
N GLN A 946 12.36 10.84 -19.69
CA GLN A 946 11.53 9.73 -20.19
C GLN A 946 10.11 10.14 -20.60
N MET A 947 9.65 11.31 -20.14
CA MET A 947 8.37 11.92 -20.53
C MET A 947 8.50 12.86 -21.74
N GLY A 948 9.72 13.07 -22.24
CA GLY A 948 10.03 13.96 -23.36
C GLY A 948 10.27 15.42 -22.95
N ILE A 949 10.52 15.70 -21.67
CA ILE A 949 10.81 17.07 -21.17
C ILE A 949 12.26 17.13 -20.68
N HIS A 950 13.09 17.88 -21.41
CA HIS A 950 14.54 17.98 -21.18
C HIS A 950 14.93 19.20 -20.31
N ASP A 951 14.23 19.37 -19.20
CA ASP A 951 14.54 20.34 -18.15
C ASP A 951 13.96 19.83 -16.81
N LEU A 952 14.17 20.57 -15.71
CA LEU A 952 13.60 20.24 -14.40
C LEU A 952 13.22 21.50 -13.61
N PRO A 953 12.02 21.59 -12.99
CA PRO A 953 11.65 22.72 -12.15
C PRO A 953 12.48 22.75 -10.86
N GLN A 954 12.97 23.93 -10.47
CA GLN A 954 13.76 24.07 -9.23
C GLN A 954 12.93 23.72 -7.98
N SER A 955 11.62 24.04 -7.99
CA SER A 955 10.72 23.82 -6.86
C SER A 955 10.52 22.35 -6.48
N CYS A 956 10.82 21.41 -7.38
CA CYS A 956 10.75 19.98 -7.08
C CYS A 956 12.10 19.26 -7.18
N ALA A 957 13.15 19.88 -7.74
CA ALA A 957 14.46 19.24 -7.94
C ALA A 957 15.11 18.75 -6.63
N TYR A 958 14.92 19.48 -5.54
CA TYR A 958 15.47 19.18 -4.22
C TYR A 958 14.37 18.72 -3.26
N PHE A 959 14.73 17.94 -2.23
CA PHE A 959 13.84 17.70 -1.09
C PHE A 959 13.59 19.01 -0.33
N SER A 960 12.36 19.22 0.17
CA SER A 960 12.05 20.38 1.03
C SER A 960 12.97 20.44 2.25
N ALA A 961 13.25 19.28 2.85
CA ALA A 961 14.34 19.07 3.79
C ALA A 961 14.80 17.61 3.78
N VAL A 962 16.03 17.38 4.23
CA VAL A 962 16.55 16.05 4.58
C VAL A 962 16.80 16.02 6.08
N ASP A 963 16.28 15.00 6.74
CA ASP A 963 16.38 14.84 8.18
C ASP A 963 17.64 14.07 8.59
N VAL A 964 18.22 14.47 9.71
CA VAL A 964 19.33 13.83 10.41
C VAL A 964 18.95 13.67 11.88
N ASP A 965 18.83 12.43 12.36
CA ASP A 965 18.29 12.14 13.70
C ASP A 965 18.96 10.93 14.36
N THR A 966 18.89 10.84 15.68
CA THR A 966 19.33 9.65 16.45
C THR A 966 18.23 8.60 16.60
N VAL A 967 16.96 8.98 16.36
CA VAL A 967 15.80 8.07 16.42
C VAL A 967 15.01 8.09 15.12
N LEU A 968 14.33 7.00 14.80
CA LEU A 968 13.44 6.94 13.64
C LEU A 968 12.09 7.63 13.95
N ARG A 969 11.81 8.78 13.35
CA ARG A 969 10.50 9.46 13.39
C ARG A 969 10.19 10.16 12.07
N LYS A 970 8.97 10.68 11.91
CA LYS A 970 8.56 11.37 10.68
C LYS A 970 9.14 12.78 10.60
N GLU A 971 8.91 13.59 11.62
CA GLU A 971 9.41 14.96 11.74
C GLU A 971 10.37 15.01 12.93
N VAL A 972 11.55 15.61 12.76
CA VAL A 972 12.65 15.57 13.75
C VAL A 972 12.39 16.37 15.02
N ASP A 973 11.39 17.25 15.03
CA ASP A 973 11.00 18.08 16.17
C ASP A 973 9.90 17.43 17.03
N MET A 974 9.33 16.30 16.61
CA MET A 974 8.33 15.58 17.39
C MET A 974 8.91 15.07 18.71
N ASP A 975 8.36 15.56 19.83
CA ASP A 975 8.74 15.13 21.19
C ASP A 975 8.52 13.64 21.48
N CYS A 976 7.72 12.96 20.65
CA CYS A 976 7.32 11.55 20.77
C CYS A 976 6.68 11.18 22.13
N VAL A 977 6.10 12.15 22.84
CA VAL A 977 5.45 11.91 24.13
C VAL A 977 4.10 11.22 23.94
N THR A 978 3.89 10.12 24.67
CA THR A 978 2.66 9.29 24.65
C THR A 978 2.32 8.83 26.08
N PRO A 979 1.15 8.18 26.32
CA PRO A 979 0.80 7.67 27.64
C PRO A 979 1.77 6.60 28.18
N SER A 980 2.50 5.90 27.31
CA SER A 980 3.51 4.88 27.66
C SER A 980 4.95 5.39 27.58
N HIS A 981 5.18 6.57 26.99
CA HIS A 981 6.48 7.23 26.89
C HIS A 981 6.38 8.70 27.28
N THR A 982 6.63 9.02 28.54
CA THR A 982 6.44 10.38 29.10
C THR A 982 7.63 11.31 28.91
N THR A 983 8.81 10.79 28.62
CA THR A 983 10.05 11.56 28.44
C THR A 983 10.12 12.11 27.01
N PRO A 984 10.30 13.42 26.79
CA PRO A 984 10.45 13.97 25.45
C PRO A 984 11.81 13.58 24.85
N ILE A 985 11.81 13.18 23.58
CA ILE A 985 13.05 12.90 22.84
C ILE A 985 13.59 14.22 22.26
N PRO A 986 14.89 14.55 22.45
CA PRO A 986 15.50 15.76 21.87
C PRO A 986 15.28 15.86 20.36
N ALA A 987 15.18 17.07 19.83
CA ALA A 987 14.97 17.27 18.39
C ALA A 987 16.23 16.94 17.56
N GLY A 988 16.04 16.39 16.37
CA GLY A 988 17.10 16.21 15.37
C GLY A 988 17.33 17.48 14.53
N GLU A 989 18.09 17.33 13.44
CA GLU A 989 18.38 18.39 12.47
C GLU A 989 17.62 18.11 11.17
N SER A 990 17.02 19.13 10.54
CA SER A 990 16.35 18.99 9.24
C SER A 990 16.84 20.10 8.33
N LEU A 991 17.38 19.74 7.17
CA LEU A 991 18.21 20.61 6.32
C LEU A 991 17.60 20.81 4.95
N ASP A 992 17.28 22.06 4.61
CA ASP A 992 17.05 22.45 3.21
C ASP A 992 18.38 22.51 2.42
N ILE A 993 18.29 22.62 1.09
CA ILE A 993 19.48 22.64 0.22
C ILE A 993 20.38 23.86 0.46
N LEU A 994 19.85 25.02 0.84
CA LEU A 994 20.65 26.22 1.09
C LEU A 994 21.42 26.11 2.42
N GLN A 995 20.76 25.58 3.46
CA GLN A 995 21.37 25.26 4.75
C GLN A 995 22.47 24.20 4.60
N LEU A 996 22.25 23.20 3.73
CA LEU A 996 23.25 22.19 3.41
C LEU A 996 24.47 22.78 2.70
N LEU A 997 24.28 23.62 1.68
CA LEU A 997 25.38 24.28 0.98
C LEU A 997 26.20 25.18 1.92
N ALA A 998 25.56 25.79 2.92
CA ALA A 998 26.22 26.56 3.97
C ALA A 998 27.07 25.72 4.97
N LYS A 999 27.00 24.38 4.94
CA LYS A 999 27.92 23.50 5.71
C LYS A 999 29.33 23.43 5.12
N GLY A 1000 29.53 23.95 3.90
CA GLY A 1000 30.85 24.05 3.26
C GLY A 1000 31.53 22.69 3.11
N ASP A 1001 32.80 22.60 3.50
CA ASP A 1001 33.63 21.39 3.42
C ASP A 1001 32.95 20.14 4.03
N GLN A 1002 32.09 20.27 5.04
CA GLN A 1002 31.44 19.13 5.70
C GLN A 1002 30.42 18.40 4.81
N ALA A 1003 29.82 19.11 3.85
CA ALA A 1003 28.87 18.53 2.88
C ALA A 1003 29.52 18.22 1.53
N TYR A 1004 30.84 18.43 1.39
CA TYR A 1004 31.51 18.34 0.10
C TYR A 1004 31.73 16.89 -0.35
N LEU A 1005 31.25 16.59 -1.56
CA LEU A 1005 31.53 15.34 -2.27
C LEU A 1005 32.85 15.49 -3.05
N ASP A 1006 33.97 15.47 -2.33
CA ASP A 1006 35.30 15.68 -2.90
C ASP A 1006 35.64 14.61 -3.98
N PRO A 1007 35.80 14.99 -5.26
CA PRO A 1007 36.13 14.05 -6.33
C PRO A 1007 37.53 13.44 -6.18
N ASN A 1008 38.43 14.04 -5.39
CA ASN A 1008 39.78 13.52 -5.17
C ASN A 1008 39.83 12.31 -4.22
N ILE A 1009 38.71 11.99 -3.54
CA ILE A 1009 38.62 10.80 -2.70
C ILE A 1009 38.75 9.54 -3.57
N VAL A 1010 39.73 8.70 -3.22
CA VAL A 1010 39.95 7.37 -3.82
C VAL A 1010 38.96 6.36 -3.21
N PRO A 1011 38.07 5.73 -4.00
CA PRO A 1011 37.13 4.73 -3.49
C PRO A 1011 37.82 3.49 -2.91
N LYS A 1012 37.28 2.93 -1.81
CA LYS A 1012 37.67 1.62 -1.26
C LYS A 1012 37.16 0.46 -2.12
N ASP A 1013 35.94 0.61 -2.65
CA ASP A 1013 35.28 -0.32 -3.57
C ASP A 1013 34.86 0.50 -4.81
N PRO A 1014 35.76 0.69 -5.79
CA PRO A 1014 35.54 1.60 -6.90
C PRO A 1014 34.42 1.11 -7.83
N PRO A 1015 33.34 1.89 -8.04
CA PRO A 1015 32.32 1.54 -9.02
C PRO A 1015 32.87 1.64 -10.43
N GLN A 1016 32.49 0.72 -11.31
CA GLN A 1016 32.98 0.59 -12.69
C GLN A 1016 31.83 0.68 -13.74
N PRO A 1017 30.96 1.70 -13.69
CA PRO A 1017 29.78 1.81 -14.57
C PRO A 1017 30.13 1.83 -16.06
N GLN A 1018 31.33 2.32 -16.42
CA GLN A 1018 31.77 2.40 -17.82
C GLN A 1018 32.19 1.04 -18.42
N ARG A 1019 32.22 -0.04 -17.63
CA ARG A 1019 32.41 -1.41 -18.13
C ARG A 1019 31.20 -1.93 -18.92
N PHE A 1020 30.02 -1.33 -18.74
CA PHE A 1020 28.77 -1.83 -19.28
C PHE A 1020 28.31 -1.04 -20.50
N ASP A 1021 28.19 -1.72 -21.64
CA ASP A 1021 27.61 -1.14 -22.85
C ASP A 1021 26.12 -0.91 -22.66
N TYR A 1022 25.64 0.27 -23.05
CA TYR A 1022 24.23 0.62 -23.07
C TYR A 1022 23.69 0.54 -24.51
N LYS A 1023 22.45 0.07 -24.64
CA LYS A 1023 21.70 0.07 -25.90
C LYS A 1023 20.51 0.99 -25.77
N ASP A 1024 20.45 2.01 -26.64
CA ASP A 1024 19.36 2.98 -26.68
C ASP A 1024 17.98 2.30 -26.68
N ARG A 1025 17.14 2.74 -25.75
CA ARG A 1025 15.77 2.29 -25.55
C ARG A 1025 14.78 3.38 -25.95
N GLU A 1026 13.75 3.03 -26.71
CA GLU A 1026 12.65 3.95 -26.99
C GLU A 1026 11.81 4.19 -25.72
N PRO A 1027 11.62 5.45 -25.27
CA PRO A 1027 10.77 5.77 -24.12
C PRO A 1027 9.32 5.33 -24.35
N VAL A 1028 8.68 4.80 -23.30
CA VAL A 1028 7.29 4.29 -23.37
C VAL A 1028 6.32 5.39 -23.81
N MET A 1029 6.56 6.64 -23.40
CA MET A 1029 5.75 7.81 -23.74
C MET A 1029 5.78 8.16 -25.23
N THR A 1030 6.87 7.88 -25.96
CA THR A 1030 6.98 8.20 -27.39
C THR A 1030 5.90 7.48 -28.20
N SER A 1031 5.58 6.23 -27.84
CA SER A 1031 4.49 5.46 -28.47
C SER A 1031 3.10 6.07 -28.23
N LEU A 1032 2.89 6.73 -27.09
CA LEU A 1032 1.64 7.40 -26.72
C LEU A 1032 1.53 8.83 -27.27
N GLN A 1033 2.65 9.53 -27.45
CA GLN A 1033 2.70 10.91 -27.98
C GLN A 1033 2.52 10.94 -29.51
N ARG A 1034 3.04 9.95 -30.25
CA ARG A 1034 2.84 9.84 -31.72
C ARG A 1034 1.36 9.79 -32.16
N ALA A 1035 0.43 9.53 -31.24
CA ALA A 1035 -1.00 9.47 -31.51
C ALA A 1035 -1.76 10.80 -31.31
N GLU A 1036 -1.14 11.85 -30.79
CA GLU A 1036 -1.83 13.11 -30.45
C GLU A 1036 -1.71 14.18 -31.52
N ALA A 1037 -2.71 14.26 -32.40
CA ALA A 1037 -2.87 15.40 -33.30
C ALA A 1037 -3.13 16.70 -32.51
N PRO A 1038 -2.60 17.87 -32.92
CA PRO A 1038 -2.86 19.15 -32.24
C PRO A 1038 -4.36 19.52 -32.15
N ALA A 1039 -5.18 19.04 -33.10
CA ALA A 1039 -6.64 19.18 -33.06
C ALA A 1039 -7.28 18.40 -31.89
N TYR A 1040 -6.71 17.26 -31.49
CA TYR A 1040 -7.16 16.49 -30.33
C TYR A 1040 -6.82 17.19 -29.02
N LEU A 1041 -5.62 17.77 -28.90
CA LEU A 1041 -5.25 18.59 -27.73
C LEU A 1041 -6.15 19.83 -27.61
N ARG A 1042 -6.42 20.56 -28.71
CA ARG A 1042 -7.45 21.63 -28.75
C ARG A 1042 -8.82 21.16 -28.25
N ALA A 1043 -9.25 19.97 -28.67
CA ALA A 1043 -10.53 19.40 -28.26
C ALA A 1043 -10.58 18.99 -26.77
N GLN A 1044 -9.43 18.72 -26.13
CA GLN A 1044 -9.32 18.48 -24.69
C GLN A 1044 -9.37 19.80 -23.88
N THR A 1045 -8.79 20.89 -24.37
CA THR A 1045 -8.83 22.20 -23.70
C THR A 1045 -10.26 22.76 -23.58
N THR A 1046 -11.11 22.52 -24.58
CA THR A 1046 -12.43 23.17 -24.65
C THR A 1046 -13.52 22.47 -23.84
N GLY A 1047 -14.15 23.23 -22.93
CA GLY A 1047 -15.42 22.88 -22.29
C GLY A 1047 -16.67 23.27 -23.10
N ASP A 1048 -16.52 24.01 -24.19
CA ASP A 1048 -17.65 24.50 -25.01
C ASP A 1048 -17.98 23.56 -26.17
N ASP A 1049 -19.26 23.43 -26.46
CA ASP A 1049 -19.79 22.61 -27.54
C ASP A 1049 -19.68 23.28 -28.91
N ALA A 1050 -19.69 24.61 -28.99
CA ALA A 1050 -19.56 25.33 -30.26
C ALA A 1050 -18.12 25.29 -30.77
N GLU A 1051 -17.14 25.59 -29.91
CA GLU A 1051 -15.70 25.46 -30.21
C GLU A 1051 -15.34 24.02 -30.65
N LEU A 1052 -15.83 22.99 -29.95
CA LEU A 1052 -15.61 21.58 -30.34
C LEU A 1052 -16.15 21.27 -31.75
N ARG A 1053 -17.32 21.80 -32.13
CA ARG A 1053 -17.88 21.61 -33.48
C ARG A 1053 -17.03 22.30 -34.55
N GLN A 1054 -16.44 23.45 -34.23
CA GLN A 1054 -15.52 24.15 -35.12
C GLN A 1054 -14.24 23.33 -35.37
N ILE A 1055 -13.60 22.82 -34.31
CA ILE A 1055 -12.39 21.98 -34.43
C ILE A 1055 -12.66 20.75 -35.32
N ILE A 1056 -13.82 20.10 -35.15
CA ILE A 1056 -14.22 18.95 -35.98
C ILE A 1056 -14.47 19.36 -37.44
N LYS A 1057 -14.97 20.58 -37.69
CA LYS A 1057 -15.18 21.11 -39.05
C LYS A 1057 -13.86 21.38 -39.75
N GLU A 1058 -12.90 22.00 -39.06
CA GLU A 1058 -11.53 22.25 -39.55
C GLU A 1058 -10.83 20.93 -39.92
N MET A 1059 -10.98 19.89 -39.10
CA MET A 1059 -10.37 18.57 -39.34
C MET A 1059 -11.03 17.78 -40.49
N ARG A 1060 -12.33 18.01 -40.76
CA ARG A 1060 -13.06 17.38 -41.88
C ARG A 1060 -12.87 18.07 -43.22
N PHE A 1061 -12.56 19.37 -43.20
CA PHE A 1061 -12.36 20.18 -44.39
C PHE A 1061 -11.10 21.06 -44.22
N PRO A 1062 -9.90 20.48 -44.42
CA PRO A 1062 -8.66 21.27 -44.42
C PRO A 1062 -8.75 22.32 -45.52
N ALA A 1063 -8.63 23.59 -45.17
CA ALA A 1063 -8.66 24.67 -46.15
C ALA A 1063 -7.41 24.59 -47.06
N SER A 1064 -7.62 24.60 -48.37
CA SER A 1064 -6.55 24.67 -49.36
C SER A 1064 -5.71 25.93 -49.15
N ALA A 1065 -4.40 25.76 -48.92
CA ALA A 1065 -3.51 26.89 -48.68
C ALA A 1065 -3.27 27.73 -49.96
N SER A 1066 -3.34 29.05 -49.78
CA SER A 1066 -2.74 30.11 -50.60
C SER A 1066 -2.97 30.10 -52.13
N SER A 1067 -3.75 31.07 -52.61
CA SER A 1067 -3.37 31.86 -53.79
C SER A 1067 -3.39 33.35 -53.43
N SER A 1068 -2.50 34.12 -54.07
CA SER A 1068 -1.99 35.40 -53.57
C SER A 1068 -2.67 36.65 -54.14
N ASN A 1069 -2.62 37.73 -53.35
CA ASN A 1069 -2.76 39.16 -53.69
C ASN A 1069 -2.81 39.55 -55.18
N SER A 1070 -3.79 40.41 -55.53
CA SER A 1070 -3.48 41.71 -56.17
C SER A 1070 -4.58 42.76 -55.92
N SER A 1071 -4.14 44.00 -55.73
CA SER A 1071 -4.93 45.25 -55.58
C SER A 1071 -5.87 45.54 -56.76
N SER A 1072 -7.07 46.13 -56.58
CA SER A 1072 -7.20 47.60 -56.48
C SER A 1072 -8.61 48.10 -56.08
N SER A 1073 -8.65 49.33 -55.55
CA SER A 1073 -9.78 50.16 -55.09
C SER A 1073 -10.56 50.89 -56.21
N PRO A 1074 -11.62 51.70 -55.94
CA PRO A 1074 -12.74 51.60 -54.98
C PRO A 1074 -14.13 52.00 -55.62
N SER A 1075 -15.14 52.29 -54.77
CA SER A 1075 -16.43 52.99 -55.07
C SER A 1075 -17.54 52.13 -55.72
N SER A 1076 -18.85 52.37 -55.52
CA SER A 1076 -19.62 53.20 -54.56
C SER A 1076 -21.11 52.79 -54.52
N ASN A 1077 -21.81 53.02 -53.40
CA ASN A 1077 -23.29 53.14 -53.26
C ASN A 1077 -24.17 51.93 -53.71
N SER A 1078 -25.42 51.73 -53.26
CA SER A 1078 -26.21 52.26 -52.13
C SER A 1078 -27.38 51.28 -51.80
N LYS A 1079 -28.01 51.48 -50.63
CA LYS A 1079 -29.24 50.81 -50.10
C LYS A 1079 -30.47 50.93 -51.05
N PRO A 1080 -31.69 50.35 -50.77
CA PRO A 1080 -32.20 49.62 -49.59
C PRO A 1080 -33.08 48.35 -49.83
N LYS A 1081 -33.60 47.75 -48.73
CA LYS A 1081 -34.76 46.82 -48.63
C LYS A 1081 -36.12 47.59 -48.83
N PRO A 1082 -37.38 47.07 -48.60
CA PRO A 1082 -37.84 45.75 -48.09
C PRO A 1082 -39.17 45.12 -48.63
N ALA A 1083 -39.43 43.85 -48.23
CA ALA A 1083 -40.76 43.17 -48.02
C ALA A 1083 -41.75 43.02 -49.22
N SER A 1084 -42.77 42.13 -49.26
CA SER A 1084 -43.45 41.31 -48.22
C SER A 1084 -44.33 40.13 -48.77
N LYS A 1085 -44.67 39.16 -47.89
CA LYS A 1085 -45.98 38.45 -47.71
C LYS A 1085 -46.54 37.27 -48.60
N THR A 1086 -47.08 36.27 -47.85
CA THR A 1086 -48.37 35.51 -47.98
C THR A 1086 -48.60 34.25 -48.85
N THR A 1087 -48.59 33.08 -48.19
CA THR A 1087 -49.66 32.04 -48.05
C THR A 1087 -50.63 31.63 -49.20
N ARG A 1088 -50.76 30.30 -49.43
CA ARG A 1088 -52.08 29.59 -49.51
C ARG A 1088 -51.98 28.06 -49.33
N SER A 1089 -53.12 27.38 -49.18
CA SER A 1089 -53.29 25.97 -48.76
C SER A 1089 -54.24 25.15 -49.66
N LYS A 1090 -54.20 23.80 -49.61
CA LYS A 1090 -55.39 22.88 -49.62
C LYS A 1090 -55.07 21.35 -49.65
N LYS A 1091 -55.77 20.59 -48.77
CA LYS A 1091 -56.45 19.27 -48.95
C LYS A 1091 -55.67 18.00 -49.42
N LYS A 1092 -56.11 16.74 -49.19
CA LYS A 1092 -56.95 16.04 -48.17
C LYS A 1092 -56.98 14.52 -48.54
N GLY A 1093 -57.01 13.57 -47.58
CA GLY A 1093 -57.23 12.13 -47.84
C GLY A 1093 -57.11 11.26 -46.58
N ASP A 1094 -57.94 10.21 -46.42
CA ASP A 1094 -58.17 9.47 -45.16
C ASP A 1094 -58.65 8.01 -45.44
N LYS A 1095 -58.70 7.14 -44.39
CA LYS A 1095 -58.87 5.66 -44.30
C LYS A 1095 -57.57 4.83 -44.40
N GLY A 1096 -57.29 3.80 -43.59
CA GLY A 1096 -57.93 3.28 -42.36
C GLY A 1096 -57.60 1.79 -42.06
N GLN A 1097 -57.42 1.43 -40.77
CA GLN A 1097 -57.35 0.06 -40.14
C GLN A 1097 -56.07 -0.82 -40.27
N ASP A 1098 -55.37 -0.98 -39.13
CA ASP A 1098 -55.02 -2.21 -38.34
C ASP A 1098 -54.90 -3.64 -38.96
N PRO A 1099 -54.29 -4.67 -38.28
CA PRO A 1099 -53.48 -4.68 -37.03
C PRO A 1099 -52.26 -5.67 -36.94
N TYR A 1100 -51.41 -5.47 -35.92
CA TYR A 1100 -50.63 -6.43 -35.07
C TYR A 1100 -49.76 -7.63 -35.55
N MET A 1101 -48.63 -7.76 -34.82
CA MET A 1101 -47.90 -8.96 -34.32
C MET A 1101 -46.69 -9.62 -35.06
N GLN A 1102 -45.67 -9.87 -34.20
CA GLN A 1102 -44.72 -11.01 -34.13
C GLN A 1102 -43.39 -11.07 -34.96
N ASN A 1103 -42.29 -11.11 -34.18
CA ASN A 1103 -41.04 -11.88 -34.40
C ASN A 1103 -41.35 -13.41 -34.47
N PRO A 1104 -40.46 -14.33 -34.95
CA PRO A 1104 -38.98 -14.25 -34.87
C PRO A 1104 -38.12 -14.92 -35.99
N SER A 1105 -36.79 -14.76 -35.84
CA SER A 1105 -35.71 -15.76 -36.09
C SER A 1105 -35.08 -15.97 -37.48
N LEU A 1106 -33.77 -16.32 -37.40
CA LEU A 1106 -32.84 -16.94 -38.36
C LEU A 1106 -32.66 -16.36 -39.77
N LEU A 1107 -31.39 -16.17 -40.16
CA LEU A 1107 -30.76 -16.94 -41.25
C LEU A 1107 -29.23 -16.84 -41.24
N MET A 1108 -28.58 -17.90 -41.71
CA MET A 1108 -27.13 -18.02 -41.93
C MET A 1108 -26.74 -17.37 -43.27
N VAL A 1109 -25.46 -17.02 -43.42
CA VAL A 1109 -24.79 -16.90 -44.72
C VAL A 1109 -23.37 -17.44 -44.59
N GLU A 1110 -23.03 -18.43 -45.42
CA GLU A 1110 -21.68 -18.97 -45.63
C GLU A 1110 -21.02 -18.32 -46.88
N ASP A 1111 -19.76 -18.70 -47.12
CA ASP A 1111 -19.05 -18.75 -48.41
C ASP A 1111 -18.36 -17.52 -49.06
N GLU A 1112 -17.01 -17.63 -48.98
CA GLU A 1112 -16.04 -17.75 -50.09
C GLU A 1112 -15.33 -16.56 -50.79
N ASP A 1113 -14.04 -16.86 -51.10
CA ASP A 1113 -13.20 -16.40 -52.21
C ASP A 1113 -12.64 -14.96 -52.27
N VAL A 1114 -11.41 -14.65 -52.75
CA VAL A 1114 -10.16 -15.38 -53.16
C VAL A 1114 -9.06 -14.28 -53.41
N PRO A 1115 -7.71 -14.47 -53.60
CA PRO A 1115 -6.85 -15.67 -53.73
C PRO A 1115 -5.64 -15.72 -52.76
N PHE A 1116 -4.73 -16.68 -52.97
CA PHE A 1116 -3.33 -16.67 -52.50
C PHE A 1116 -2.39 -17.26 -53.59
N SER A 1117 -1.20 -16.67 -53.78
CA SER A 1117 -0.07 -17.29 -54.49
C SER A 1117 1.23 -16.66 -54.01
N ARG A 1118 2.42 -17.27 -54.02
CA ARG A 1118 2.98 -18.63 -53.84
C ARG A 1118 4.47 -18.49 -54.26
N PHE A 1119 5.30 -19.41 -53.77
CA PHE A 1119 6.73 -19.66 -54.08
C PHE A 1119 7.78 -19.02 -53.14
N SER A 1120 8.80 -19.74 -52.67
CA SER A 1120 8.95 -21.19 -52.40
C SER A 1120 10.22 -21.43 -51.55
N ASP A 1121 10.33 -22.66 -50.99
CA ASP A 1121 11.56 -23.49 -50.90
C ASP A 1121 11.77 -24.19 -49.55
N ARG A 1122 11.79 -25.52 -49.64
CA ARG A 1122 12.31 -26.51 -48.69
C ARG A 1122 12.86 -27.68 -49.51
N PRO A 1123 13.86 -28.41 -49.01
CA PRO A 1123 13.98 -29.85 -49.27
C PRO A 1123 13.43 -30.69 -48.11
N ALA A 1124 12.99 -31.91 -48.43
CA ALA A 1124 12.58 -32.98 -47.50
C ALA A 1124 13.81 -33.87 -47.13
N THR A 1125 13.79 -35.00 -46.40
CA THR A 1125 12.89 -36.19 -46.34
C THR A 1125 13.16 -36.98 -45.03
N PHE A 1126 12.73 -38.25 -44.84
CA PHE A 1126 11.39 -38.89 -44.68
C PHE A 1126 11.64 -40.38 -44.26
N ALA A 1127 10.58 -41.21 -44.06
CA ALA A 1127 10.57 -42.69 -43.92
C ALA A 1127 10.91 -43.32 -42.53
N ASP A 1128 10.32 -44.44 -42.05
CA ASP A 1128 9.22 -45.30 -42.59
C ASP A 1128 8.51 -46.23 -41.54
N TRP A 1129 7.22 -46.52 -41.81
CA TRP A 1129 6.41 -47.77 -41.74
C TRP A 1129 6.33 -48.78 -40.54
N ARG A 1130 5.06 -49.00 -40.11
CA ARG A 1130 4.24 -50.26 -40.03
C ARG A 1130 4.84 -51.67 -39.74
N ASP A 1131 4.40 -52.22 -38.59
CA ASP A 1131 3.58 -53.47 -38.40
C ASP A 1131 4.14 -54.92 -38.56
N VAL A 1132 3.42 -55.90 -37.96
CA VAL A 1132 3.47 -57.39 -38.06
C VAL A 1132 4.18 -58.24 -36.96
N SER A 1133 3.36 -58.79 -36.04
CA SER A 1133 3.33 -60.09 -35.28
C SER A 1133 4.55 -61.05 -35.18
N THR A 1134 4.81 -61.75 -34.05
CA THR A 1134 4.08 -62.97 -33.60
C THR A 1134 4.59 -63.65 -32.28
N TYR A 1135 3.71 -64.48 -31.68
CA TYR A 1135 3.93 -65.76 -30.96
C TYR A 1135 4.27 -65.92 -29.45
N THR A 1136 3.39 -66.73 -28.80
CA THR A 1136 3.57 -67.66 -27.65
C THR A 1136 3.92 -67.14 -26.24
N ALA A 1137 3.64 -67.83 -25.13
CA ALA A 1137 2.48 -68.62 -24.65
C ALA A 1137 2.85 -69.29 -23.30
N SER A 1138 2.02 -69.18 -22.26
CA SER A 1138 1.73 -70.22 -21.24
C SER A 1138 1.02 -69.68 -19.98
N ALA A 1139 0.05 -70.44 -19.46
CA ALA A 1139 -0.52 -70.35 -18.11
C ALA A 1139 0.11 -71.50 -17.25
N PRO A 1140 -0.21 -71.76 -15.94
CA PRO A 1140 -1.58 -71.89 -15.43
C PRO A 1140 -1.87 -71.63 -13.91
N ALA A 1141 -3.15 -71.79 -13.56
CA ALA A 1141 -3.70 -72.45 -12.34
C ALA A 1141 -3.75 -71.75 -10.95
N VAL A 1142 -4.94 -71.20 -10.63
CA VAL A 1142 -5.92 -71.70 -9.63
C VAL A 1142 -5.50 -72.04 -8.18
N LYS A 1143 -6.13 -71.33 -7.22
CA LYS A 1143 -6.86 -71.84 -6.01
C LYS A 1143 -7.65 -70.64 -5.40
N GLN A 1144 -8.99 -70.61 -5.35
CA GLN A 1144 -9.87 -71.17 -4.31
C GLN A 1144 -9.40 -70.86 -2.86
N LYS A 1145 -10.21 -70.34 -1.92
CA LYS A 1145 -11.66 -70.57 -1.69
C LYS A 1145 -12.30 -69.56 -0.68
N ASN A 1146 -13.64 -69.52 -0.66
CA ASN A 1146 -14.55 -69.12 0.45
C ASN A 1146 -14.72 -67.63 0.87
N GLY A 1147 -15.97 -67.14 0.78
CA GLY A 1147 -16.58 -66.15 1.70
C GLY A 1147 -17.32 -66.86 2.85
N PRO A 1148 -18.51 -66.44 3.33
CA PRO A 1148 -19.29 -65.22 3.00
C PRO A 1148 -19.91 -64.54 4.27
N ASN A 1149 -21.06 -63.87 4.10
CA ASN A 1149 -21.93 -63.21 5.11
C ASN A 1149 -21.38 -61.87 5.64
N GLY A 1150 -22.18 -60.81 5.79
CA GLY A 1150 -23.64 -60.66 5.88
C GLY A 1150 -23.93 -59.73 7.07
N SER A 1151 -25.02 -58.96 7.17
CA SER A 1151 -26.21 -58.86 6.34
C SER A 1151 -27.04 -57.65 6.83
N ASN A 1152 -27.81 -57.03 5.93
CA ASN A 1152 -29.01 -56.23 6.20
C ASN A 1152 -28.90 -54.91 6.99
N ALA A 1153 -29.84 -53.97 6.89
CA ALA A 1153 -30.76 -53.53 5.82
C ALA A 1153 -31.63 -52.39 6.40
N GLU A 1154 -32.31 -51.66 5.51
CA GLU A 1154 -33.52 -50.83 5.78
C GLU A 1154 -33.33 -49.55 6.61
N VAL A 1155 -33.45 -48.36 6.00
CA VAL A 1155 -34.70 -47.65 5.59
C VAL A 1155 -35.45 -47.08 6.82
N GLY A 1156 -35.75 -45.78 6.93
CA GLY A 1156 -35.48 -44.63 6.05
C GLY A 1156 -36.71 -43.71 5.95
N LYS A 1157 -36.51 -42.39 6.12
CA LYS A 1157 -37.25 -41.25 5.51
C LYS A 1157 -37.01 -39.92 6.26
N ASN A 1158 -36.62 -38.90 5.49
CA ASN A 1158 -37.12 -37.50 5.46
C ASN A 1158 -37.36 -36.76 6.81
N SER A 1159 -36.87 -35.53 7.06
CA SER A 1159 -36.62 -34.43 6.11
C SER A 1159 -36.01 -33.17 6.77
N ASN A 1160 -35.06 -32.54 6.05
CA ASN A 1160 -34.81 -31.10 5.86
C ASN A 1160 -34.59 -30.06 7.01
N TRP A 1161 -33.78 -29.04 6.62
CA TRP A 1161 -33.56 -27.69 7.20
C TRP A 1161 -32.39 -27.44 8.18
N TYR A 1162 -31.27 -26.98 7.60
CA TYR A 1162 -30.31 -25.98 8.13
C TYR A 1162 -30.90 -24.55 7.91
N PRO A 1163 -30.40 -23.42 8.51
CA PRO A 1163 -28.97 -23.08 8.68
C PRO A 1163 -28.54 -22.33 9.97
N GLY A 1164 -27.21 -22.20 10.18
CA GLY A 1164 -26.68 -21.34 11.26
C GLY A 1164 -25.19 -21.50 11.60
N LEU A 1165 -24.26 -21.25 10.66
CA LEU A 1165 -22.82 -21.43 10.91
C LEU A 1165 -22.14 -20.17 11.47
N VAL A 1166 -21.98 -20.09 12.80
CA VAL A 1166 -21.18 -19.06 13.47
C VAL A 1166 -19.69 -19.43 13.42
N ARG A 1167 -18.84 -18.53 12.89
CA ARG A 1167 -17.38 -18.68 12.95
C ARG A 1167 -16.89 -18.54 14.40
N LYS A 1168 -16.40 -19.64 14.99
CA LYS A 1168 -15.66 -19.61 16.26
C LYS A 1168 -14.22 -19.12 16.04
N ILE A 1169 -13.76 -18.25 16.92
CA ILE A 1169 -12.35 -17.84 17.06
C ILE A 1169 -11.73 -18.69 18.18
N PRO A 1170 -10.57 -19.34 18.00
CA PRO A 1170 -9.87 -20.00 19.10
C PRO A 1170 -9.26 -18.96 20.05
N SER A 1171 -9.54 -19.09 21.34
CA SER A 1171 -8.85 -18.34 22.40
C SER A 1171 -7.98 -19.31 23.20
N ALA A 1172 -6.68 -19.08 23.21
CA ALA A 1172 -5.72 -19.84 24.01
C ALA A 1172 -5.13 -18.92 25.09
N VAL A 1173 -5.55 -19.13 26.33
CA VAL A 1173 -4.93 -18.55 27.52
C VAL A 1173 -4.37 -19.70 28.34
N GLY A 1174 -3.05 -19.90 28.24
CA GLY A 1174 -2.30 -20.85 29.05
C GLY A 1174 -1.95 -20.23 30.40
N LYS A 1175 -2.36 -20.87 31.50
CA LYS A 1175 -1.86 -20.52 32.84
C LYS A 1175 -0.52 -21.21 33.06
N ALA A 1176 0.46 -20.49 33.57
CA ALA A 1176 1.62 -21.09 34.24
C ALA A 1176 1.34 -21.22 35.74
N ALA A 1177 1.85 -22.30 36.31
CA ALA A 1177 2.09 -22.50 37.74
C ALA A 1177 3.51 -23.06 37.87
#